data_AF-A0A496PF02-F1
#
_entry.id   AF-A0A496PF02-F1
#
_cell.length_a   1.000
_cell.length_b   1.000
_cell.length_c   1.000
_cell.angle_alpha   90.00
_cell.angle_beta   90.00
_cell.angle_gamma   90.00
#
_symmetry.space_group_name_H-M   'P 1'
#
loop_
_entity.id
_entity.type
_entity.pdbx_description
1 polymer ?
#
loop_
_entity_poly.entity_id
_entity_poly.type
_entity_poly.pdbx_seq_one_letter_code
_entity_poly.pdbx_strand_id
1 'polypeptide(L)'
;MCKTNQERRTLGRKIVSWLSFGVFVASQSMVLASPIMPDNNAVITERPLVQETANQIPLINITAPTNKGVSMNKYEQFNVEKQGAILNNSYVTSKTELAGYVQGNSNMVNGTAKVIVNQVTSGTPTSMNGYLEVAGQRASVVVANPNGITVNGGGFLNADHAVLTTGRAELNGAGNLQNYRVEQGKVAIEGKGLDGKGADSVSILARTIDVNAGVWANKLNTRTGQNHIDANNLKATALESSTVETKPMIGLDVAAVGGMYANHITMVGTEAGVGVNLNGVVAGSQSVSVDANGHLSVNGTLQSDTSLVAKANSIQNIKTIASGGNLDLETKELINAGNITSVKNGHIKVEETLTNKNTMAAGANTQGAVTGNGSLSVEAGTIRNTDAVIVSGGTTRINSKEVHNIENGRIYGGKVAIQTEVLENRKNVALESKLDAAMADMKAAEDKLEAAYAIDTTAFTSKTEQDEYLNRIKELSQVYDEKLKIVKLVQEELSAHKGSTVAGRDDVTIEADSILNREKSLVYSGGTMTLDGRDTLHNIGGTIEGIGKGVIRSKDYQNKNSSFTAKRVSPEIEKGLSGASNDAMLTEQEDQILITDKNHSEHGQVFKKSEFTSLNSGYGALHSYGKSPMPIYEAAEYVTVEQITPEEQAAGEELIPAEYIGTQVPSYAYDDPIFKEFGITSMTTERPLTSGPEQEAWDAQYKPILASLNEKIKAHNAKAELHNQKISGVANEKIDNYTIIRNKTMTSKEEVKNSTPGVVRFGGDLSFTGNGTNENSQMVVGGTLTTTGAIDQVAKENQEVTNTFGTTEASYTYKRRWPHKSRRRGYKGQVFMTPQVNKENPISLGVAKKEDKNGKAKGEVGDNHRKEVQDFLNPFAQDSSNDASKPTAGTNILALPTESLYRIHPESTANYVVETDPQFTNKKAFLSSDYMYREMKTKPENIEKRLGDGLYEQTLVRQQIVFGTGYRFLDGYTDDESQFKALMDAGIVYAKQHGIAPGVALTAEQAASLTSDMVWLVKDIVMVEGKPVEVIYPKVYLKQSNGLQLHTDGTLISANTLVMNAKKRIHNEGVIQGKTVVLASNQDIINNGHINADKVGLQSDTTIYQQGQIVGRDAV
;
A
#
# COMPACT_ATOMS: atom_id res chain seq x y z
N MET A 1 -45.18 -40.41 -11.48
CA MET A 1 -45.96 -41.53 -10.91
C MET A 1 -47.12 -40.96 -10.11
N CYS A 2 -48.31 -41.53 -10.32
CA CYS A 2 -49.66 -41.19 -9.83
C CYS A 2 -49.73 -40.72 -8.36
N LYS A 3 -50.55 -39.71 -7.98
CA LYS A 3 -52.02 -39.77 -7.74
C LYS A 3 -52.41 -41.06 -6.97
N THR A 4 -53.13 -41.04 -5.86
CA THR A 4 -54.47 -40.45 -5.70
C THR A 4 -54.86 -40.38 -4.22
N ASN A 5 -55.61 -39.33 -3.92
CA ASN A 5 -56.55 -39.20 -2.81
C ASN A 5 -57.83 -40.02 -3.12
N GLN A 6 -58.76 -40.10 -2.15
CA GLN A 6 -60.17 -40.53 -2.27
C GLN A 6 -60.48 -42.04 -2.30
N GLU A 7 -61.55 -42.57 -1.71
CA GLU A 7 -62.61 -42.10 -0.80
C GLU A 7 -63.55 -43.30 -0.55
N ARG A 8 -64.26 -43.27 0.59
CA ARG A 8 -65.69 -43.64 0.77
C ARG A 8 -66.24 -44.94 0.16
N ARG A 9 -66.81 -45.78 1.03
CA ARG A 9 -68.22 -46.27 0.98
C ARG A 9 -68.48 -47.13 2.24
N THR A 10 -69.18 -46.70 3.29
CA THR A 10 -70.62 -46.35 3.47
C THR A 10 -71.58 -47.52 3.68
N LEU A 11 -72.49 -47.31 4.66
CA LEU A 11 -73.82 -47.91 4.90
C LEU A 11 -73.86 -49.35 5.46
N GLY A 12 -74.67 -49.71 6.46
CA GLY A 12 -75.73 -49.01 7.18
C GLY A 12 -76.89 -49.97 7.55
N ARG A 13 -77.62 -49.62 8.63
CA ARG A 13 -78.98 -50.04 9.09
C ARG A 13 -79.04 -50.97 10.31
N LYS A 14 -79.92 -50.83 11.31
CA LYS A 14 -81.00 -49.91 11.78
C LYS A 14 -81.41 -50.47 13.19
N ILE A 15 -81.96 -49.76 14.19
CA ILE A 15 -83.35 -49.30 14.43
C ILE A 15 -83.33 -48.59 15.82
N VAL A 16 -83.44 -47.26 15.98
CA VAL A 16 -84.60 -46.37 16.34
C VAL A 16 -85.71 -46.90 17.28
N SER A 17 -85.85 -46.32 18.49
CA SER A 17 -87.04 -45.59 19.03
C SER A 17 -86.89 -45.36 20.56
N TRP A 18 -86.76 -44.14 21.09
CA TRP A 18 -87.75 -43.10 21.45
C TRP A 18 -87.96 -42.97 22.99
N LEU A 19 -87.69 -41.73 23.45
CA LEU A 19 -88.38 -40.95 24.49
C LEU A 19 -88.06 -41.07 26.01
N SER A 20 -87.59 -39.92 26.53
CA SER A 20 -88.01 -39.17 27.74
C SER A 20 -87.11 -39.16 28.98
N PHE A 21 -86.66 -37.93 29.28
CA PHE A 21 -86.67 -37.24 30.59
C PHE A 21 -85.77 -37.74 31.74
N GLY A 22 -84.87 -36.87 32.20
CA GLY A 22 -84.40 -36.92 33.60
C GLY A 22 -83.00 -36.39 33.91
N VAL A 23 -82.85 -35.06 33.97
CA VAL A 23 -82.11 -34.31 35.03
C VAL A 23 -80.74 -34.83 35.53
N PHE A 24 -79.65 -34.15 35.14
CA PHE A 24 -78.76 -33.29 35.96
C PHE A 24 -77.44 -33.07 35.20
N VAL A 25 -77.31 -31.90 34.58
CA VAL A 25 -76.00 -31.34 34.21
C VAL A 25 -75.53 -30.58 35.43
N ALA A 26 -74.65 -31.18 36.22
CA ALA A 26 -73.82 -30.39 37.13
C ALA A 26 -72.73 -29.72 36.27
N SER A 27 -73.04 -28.55 35.70
CA SER A 27 -72.00 -27.61 35.32
C SER A 27 -71.30 -27.20 36.62
N GLN A 28 -70.05 -27.61 36.79
CA GLN A 28 -69.20 -26.99 37.78
C GLN A 28 -69.12 -25.51 37.43
N SER A 29 -69.76 -24.66 38.24
CA SER A 29 -69.56 -23.22 38.19
C SER A 29 -68.08 -22.97 38.51
N MET A 30 -67.28 -22.73 37.49
CA MET A 30 -65.97 -22.13 37.68
C MET A 30 -66.21 -20.72 38.26
N VAL A 31 -65.85 -20.54 39.53
CA VAL A 31 -65.68 -19.20 40.10
C VAL A 31 -64.40 -18.66 39.47
N LEU A 32 -64.53 -17.88 38.40
CA LEU A 32 -63.41 -17.11 37.85
C LEU A 32 -63.10 -15.97 38.82
N ALA A 33 -61.87 -15.92 39.33
CA ALA A 33 -61.42 -14.82 40.17
C ALA A 33 -61.52 -13.48 39.41
N SER A 34 -61.99 -12.42 40.06
CA SER A 34 -62.07 -11.09 39.45
C SER A 34 -60.67 -10.61 39.03
N PRO A 35 -60.46 -10.10 37.80
CA PRO A 35 -59.14 -9.71 37.32
C PRO A 35 -58.57 -8.50 38.08
N ILE A 36 -59.42 -7.63 38.63
CA ILE A 36 -59.05 -6.46 39.45
C ILE A 36 -59.78 -6.54 40.79
N MET A 37 -59.03 -6.51 41.90
CA MET A 37 -59.53 -6.64 43.26
C MET A 37 -58.88 -5.58 44.18
N PRO A 38 -59.67 -4.66 44.77
CA PRO A 38 -59.17 -3.71 45.76
C PRO A 38 -58.57 -4.41 46.97
N ASP A 39 -57.55 -3.81 47.58
CA ASP A 39 -56.99 -4.28 48.85
C ASP A 39 -57.95 -3.94 49.99
N ASN A 40 -58.61 -4.96 50.56
CA ASN A 40 -59.58 -4.75 51.63
C ASN A 40 -58.91 -4.39 52.97
N ASN A 41 -57.60 -4.62 53.11
CA ASN A 41 -56.80 -4.25 54.27
C ASN A 41 -56.20 -2.83 54.15
N ALA A 42 -56.29 -2.19 52.97
CA ALA A 42 -55.89 -0.81 52.79
C ALA A 42 -56.85 0.16 53.52
N VAL A 43 -56.34 1.33 53.91
CA VAL A 43 -57.18 2.40 54.49
C VAL A 43 -58.25 2.83 53.49
N ILE A 44 -59.41 3.27 53.98
CA ILE A 44 -60.58 3.60 53.13
C ILE A 44 -60.23 4.63 52.06
N THR A 45 -59.36 5.58 52.36
CA THR A 45 -58.89 6.63 51.44
C THR A 45 -57.97 6.13 50.32
N GLU A 46 -57.53 4.88 50.38
CA GLU A 46 -56.69 4.23 49.36
C GLU A 46 -57.36 3.01 48.71
N ARG A 47 -58.61 2.72 49.07
CA ARG A 47 -59.38 1.57 48.58
C ARG A 47 -60.37 2.00 47.49
N PRO A 48 -60.09 1.70 46.20
CA PRO A 48 -60.99 2.06 45.10
C PRO A 48 -62.28 1.22 45.10
N LEU A 49 -63.30 1.70 44.40
CA LEU A 49 -64.50 0.91 44.09
C LEU A 49 -64.40 0.40 42.65
N VAL A 50 -64.45 -0.92 42.48
CA VAL A 50 -64.44 -1.57 41.16
C VAL A 50 -65.87 -2.03 40.83
N GLN A 51 -66.37 -1.58 39.68
CA GLN A 51 -67.66 -1.94 39.11
C GLN A 51 -67.46 -2.49 37.70
N GLU A 52 -68.53 -2.93 37.06
CA GLU A 52 -68.53 -3.27 35.63
C GLU A 52 -69.40 -2.29 34.85
N THR A 53 -68.95 -1.92 33.67
CA THR A 53 -69.77 -1.19 32.70
C THR A 53 -70.81 -2.09 32.05
N ALA A 54 -71.76 -1.52 31.30
CA ALA A 54 -72.75 -2.28 30.54
C ALA A 54 -72.13 -3.29 29.55
N ASN A 55 -70.88 -3.03 29.10
CA ASN A 55 -70.13 -3.91 28.20
C ASN A 55 -69.15 -4.83 28.93
N GLN A 56 -69.33 -5.05 30.24
CA GLN A 56 -68.50 -5.95 31.08
C GLN A 56 -67.02 -5.54 31.15
N ILE A 57 -66.72 -4.26 30.92
CA ILE A 57 -65.38 -3.69 31.13
C ILE A 57 -65.29 -3.18 32.57
N PRO A 58 -64.23 -3.52 33.33
CA PRO A 58 -64.01 -2.99 34.67
C PRO A 58 -63.96 -1.45 34.68
N LEU A 59 -64.80 -0.83 35.52
CA LEU A 59 -64.84 0.59 35.82
C LEU A 59 -64.35 0.81 37.25
N ILE A 60 -63.17 1.41 37.39
CA ILE A 60 -62.54 1.70 38.66
C ILE A 60 -62.87 3.14 39.03
N ASN A 61 -63.79 3.32 39.99
CA ASN A 61 -63.97 4.60 40.68
C ASN A 61 -62.81 4.80 41.64
N ILE A 62 -61.79 5.51 41.14
CA ILE A 62 -60.56 5.83 41.88
C ILE A 62 -60.87 6.63 43.15
N THR A 63 -59.99 6.54 44.14
CA THR A 63 -60.11 7.26 45.41
C THR A 63 -59.97 8.77 45.22
N ALA A 64 -60.51 9.54 46.17
CA ALA A 64 -60.40 11.00 46.16
C ALA A 64 -58.91 11.41 46.17
N PRO A 65 -58.49 12.34 45.29
CA PRO A 65 -57.09 12.74 45.23
C PRO A 65 -56.68 13.52 46.48
N THR A 66 -55.38 13.47 46.83
CA THR A 66 -54.78 14.37 47.82
C THR A 66 -54.90 15.83 47.38
N ASN A 67 -54.63 16.79 48.27
CA ASN A 67 -54.55 18.22 47.94
C ASN A 67 -53.53 18.55 46.82
N LYS A 68 -52.68 17.58 46.47
CA LYS A 68 -51.66 17.69 45.44
C LYS A 68 -52.04 16.96 44.15
N GLY A 69 -53.23 16.37 44.10
CA GLY A 69 -53.78 15.72 42.92
C GLY A 69 -53.39 14.25 42.77
N VAL A 70 -52.90 13.58 43.81
CA VAL A 70 -52.53 12.15 43.72
C VAL A 70 -53.68 11.29 44.25
N SER A 71 -54.24 10.41 43.42
CA SER A 71 -55.16 9.36 43.83
C SER A 71 -54.39 8.06 44.01
N MET A 72 -54.25 7.59 45.26
CA MET A 72 -53.58 6.33 45.59
C MET A 72 -54.63 5.21 45.70
N ASN A 73 -54.46 4.15 44.91
CA ASN A 73 -55.40 3.04 44.81
C ASN A 73 -54.64 1.73 45.05
N LYS A 74 -54.97 1.01 46.13
CA LYS A 74 -54.30 -0.24 46.52
C LYS A 74 -55.14 -1.46 46.15
N TYR A 75 -54.47 -2.49 45.64
CA TYR A 75 -55.08 -3.70 45.11
C TYR A 75 -54.44 -4.96 45.66
N GLU A 76 -55.24 -5.98 45.94
CA GLU A 76 -54.75 -7.35 46.09
C GLU A 76 -54.39 -7.94 44.72
N GLN A 77 -55.15 -7.62 43.67
CA GLN A 77 -54.89 -8.06 42.30
C GLN A 77 -55.22 -6.95 41.31
N PHE A 78 -54.35 -6.72 40.31
CA PHE A 78 -54.60 -5.74 39.25
C PHE A 78 -54.14 -6.33 37.92
N ASN A 79 -55.05 -6.99 37.21
CA ASN A 79 -54.84 -7.53 35.87
C ASN A 79 -55.78 -6.83 34.88
N VAL A 80 -55.22 -6.36 33.77
CA VAL A 80 -55.99 -5.73 32.68
C VAL A 80 -56.17 -6.76 31.58
N GLU A 81 -57.37 -7.29 31.45
CA GLU A 81 -57.70 -8.27 30.41
C GLU A 81 -57.81 -7.62 29.03
N LYS A 82 -58.01 -8.43 27.98
CA LYS A 82 -58.01 -7.98 26.57
C LYS A 82 -59.02 -6.86 26.26
N GLN A 83 -60.16 -6.84 26.95
CA GLN A 83 -61.19 -5.81 26.84
C GLN A 83 -60.79 -4.46 27.46
N GLY A 84 -59.70 -4.41 28.23
CA GLY A 84 -59.23 -3.21 28.91
C GLY A 84 -59.89 -2.94 30.26
N ALA A 85 -59.57 -1.79 30.84
CA ALA A 85 -60.12 -1.29 32.09
C ALA A 85 -60.17 0.25 32.09
N ILE A 86 -61.12 0.84 32.83
CA ILE A 86 -61.36 2.28 32.85
C ILE A 86 -61.14 2.85 34.26
N LEU A 87 -60.24 3.81 34.38
CA LEU A 87 -60.00 4.62 35.58
C LEU A 87 -60.89 5.85 35.55
N ASN A 88 -61.89 5.93 36.43
CA ASN A 88 -62.90 6.98 36.40
C ASN A 88 -62.45 8.25 37.14
N ASN A 89 -61.82 9.17 36.40
CA ASN A 89 -61.30 10.44 36.89
C ASN A 89 -62.22 11.63 36.59
N SER A 90 -63.54 11.40 36.58
CA SER A 90 -64.53 12.44 36.29
C SER A 90 -65.57 12.54 37.38
N TYR A 91 -65.98 13.77 37.72
CA TYR A 91 -67.14 13.98 38.60
C TYR A 91 -68.47 13.85 37.85
N VAL A 92 -68.46 14.01 36.53
CA VAL A 92 -69.65 13.96 35.67
C VAL A 92 -69.58 12.80 34.69
N THR A 93 -70.71 12.44 34.08
CA THR A 93 -70.75 11.45 33.00
C THR A 93 -69.72 11.79 31.93
N SER A 94 -68.88 10.82 31.56
CA SER A 94 -67.78 11.02 30.61
C SER A 94 -67.78 9.96 29.53
N LYS A 95 -67.44 10.37 28.30
CA LYS A 95 -67.30 9.45 27.18
C LYS A 95 -65.92 8.80 27.24
N THR A 96 -65.89 7.49 27.04
CA THR A 96 -64.71 6.64 26.96
C THR A 96 -64.69 5.92 25.61
N GLU A 97 -63.50 5.58 25.13
CA GLU A 97 -63.26 4.81 23.92
C GLU A 97 -63.56 3.32 24.14
N LEU A 98 -63.31 2.79 25.33
CA LEU A 98 -63.52 1.38 25.65
C LEU A 98 -65.00 1.03 25.91
N ALA A 99 -65.75 1.85 26.66
CA ALA A 99 -67.11 1.50 27.11
C ALA A 99 -68.20 2.53 26.75
N GLY A 100 -67.89 3.58 25.99
CA GLY A 100 -68.84 4.66 25.73
C GLY A 100 -69.04 5.55 26.97
N TYR A 101 -70.28 5.93 27.28
CA TYR A 101 -70.54 6.82 28.43
C TYR A 101 -70.51 6.07 29.76
N VAL A 102 -69.64 6.51 30.67
CA VAL A 102 -69.58 6.03 32.06
C VAL A 102 -70.06 7.10 33.03
N GLN A 103 -70.73 6.71 34.11
CA GLN A 103 -71.21 7.64 35.14
C GLN A 103 -70.04 8.31 35.88
N GLY A 104 -70.28 9.51 36.42
CA GLY A 104 -69.26 10.21 37.20
C GLY A 104 -68.90 9.50 38.51
N ASN A 105 -67.66 9.64 38.93
CA ASN A 105 -67.13 9.19 40.22
C ASN A 105 -67.33 10.27 41.28
N SER A 106 -68.15 9.98 42.30
CA SER A 106 -68.44 10.91 43.40
C SER A 106 -67.20 11.33 44.20
N ASN A 107 -66.12 10.53 44.17
CA ASN A 107 -64.85 10.86 44.83
C ASN A 107 -64.18 12.11 44.23
N MET A 108 -64.57 12.53 43.02
CA MET A 108 -63.99 13.67 42.31
C MET A 108 -64.68 15.01 42.63
N VAL A 109 -65.58 15.05 43.63
CA VAL A 109 -66.34 16.26 44.01
C VAL A 109 -65.45 17.45 44.37
N ASN A 110 -64.25 17.19 44.91
CA ASN A 110 -63.27 18.21 45.31
C ASN A 110 -62.17 18.42 44.26
N GLY A 111 -62.36 17.92 43.04
CA GLY A 111 -61.39 17.97 41.94
C GLY A 111 -60.93 16.58 41.49
N THR A 112 -60.42 16.52 40.26
CA THR A 112 -59.94 15.29 39.62
C THR A 112 -58.47 15.02 39.98
N ALA A 113 -58.05 13.77 39.88
CA ALA A 113 -56.65 13.38 40.03
C ALA A 113 -55.80 13.91 38.86
N LYS A 114 -54.56 14.30 39.19
CA LYS A 114 -53.47 14.56 38.24
C LYS A 114 -52.58 13.33 38.08
N VAL A 115 -52.44 12.53 39.13
CA VAL A 115 -51.70 11.26 39.13
C VAL A 115 -52.57 10.19 39.76
N ILE A 116 -52.78 9.09 39.05
CA ILE A 116 -53.54 7.92 39.49
C ILE A 116 -52.54 6.79 39.71
N VAL A 117 -52.29 6.45 40.96
CA VAL A 117 -51.40 5.35 41.34
C VAL A 117 -52.21 4.11 41.61
N ASN A 118 -51.92 3.04 40.87
CA ASN A 118 -52.48 1.71 41.05
C ASN A 118 -51.39 0.79 41.59
N GLN A 119 -51.42 0.51 42.89
CA GLN A 119 -50.36 -0.23 43.57
C GLN A 119 -50.87 -1.59 44.08
N VAL A 120 -50.23 -2.67 43.64
CA VAL A 120 -50.50 -4.01 44.17
C VAL A 120 -49.71 -4.22 45.45
N THR A 121 -50.40 -4.67 46.51
CA THR A 121 -49.83 -4.89 47.86
C THR A 121 -49.66 -6.37 48.21
N SER A 122 -50.30 -7.28 47.45
CA SER A 122 -50.15 -8.72 47.60
C SER A 122 -48.86 -9.25 46.96
N GLY A 123 -48.66 -10.57 46.96
CA GLY A 123 -47.56 -11.25 46.24
C GLY A 123 -47.85 -11.58 44.77
N THR A 124 -49.00 -11.19 44.21
CA THR A 124 -49.39 -11.56 42.84
C THR A 124 -48.82 -10.59 41.80
N PRO A 125 -48.26 -11.06 40.67
CA PRO A 125 -47.81 -10.20 39.57
C PRO A 125 -49.00 -9.61 38.79
N THR A 126 -48.75 -8.57 38.01
CA THR A 126 -49.74 -7.92 37.13
C THR A 126 -49.59 -8.39 35.68
N SER A 127 -50.69 -8.79 35.04
CA SER A 127 -50.78 -9.03 33.59
C SER A 127 -51.60 -7.92 32.93
N MET A 128 -51.05 -7.32 31.86
CA MET A 128 -51.70 -6.27 31.06
C MET A 128 -51.84 -6.73 29.60
N ASN A 129 -53.02 -7.22 29.27
CA ASN A 129 -53.39 -7.77 27.96
C ASN A 129 -54.32 -6.84 27.15
N GLY A 130 -54.69 -5.67 27.69
CA GLY A 130 -55.55 -4.67 27.05
C GLY A 130 -55.28 -3.24 27.54
N TYR A 131 -56.06 -2.28 27.04
CA TYR A 131 -55.84 -0.85 27.30
C TYR A 131 -56.36 -0.40 28.67
N LEU A 132 -55.63 0.52 29.31
CA LEU A 132 -56.06 1.25 30.49
C LEU A 132 -56.45 2.67 30.09
N GLU A 133 -57.70 3.03 30.29
CA GLU A 133 -58.26 4.32 29.87
C GLU A 133 -58.60 5.20 31.07
N VAL A 134 -58.25 6.49 31.01
CA VAL A 134 -58.72 7.48 31.99
C VAL A 134 -60.02 8.12 31.49
N ALA A 135 -61.13 7.91 32.19
CA ALA A 135 -62.39 8.59 31.87
C ALA A 135 -62.39 10.02 32.42
N GLY A 136 -62.78 10.98 31.58
CA GLY A 136 -62.86 12.40 31.95
C GLY A 136 -61.51 13.11 31.85
N GLN A 137 -61.11 13.79 32.92
CA GLN A 137 -59.90 14.61 32.88
C GLN A 137 -58.65 13.73 32.78
N ARG A 138 -57.79 14.06 31.81
CA ARG A 138 -56.51 13.39 31.56
C ARG A 138 -55.60 13.45 32.80
N ALA A 139 -54.87 12.37 33.07
CA ALA A 139 -53.97 12.24 34.23
C ALA A 139 -52.78 11.31 33.95
N SER A 140 -51.76 11.35 34.82
CA SER A 140 -50.69 10.35 34.85
C SER A 140 -51.22 9.05 35.43
N VAL A 141 -50.84 7.92 34.86
CA VAL A 141 -51.25 6.60 35.31
C VAL A 141 -50.03 5.79 35.70
N VAL A 142 -49.97 5.37 36.95
CA VAL A 142 -48.92 4.50 37.48
C VAL A 142 -49.52 3.13 37.76
N VAL A 143 -48.87 2.08 37.27
CA VAL A 143 -49.11 0.68 37.63
C VAL A 143 -47.85 0.20 38.36
N ALA A 144 -47.97 0.01 39.67
CA ALA A 144 -46.87 -0.31 40.57
C ALA A 144 -47.06 -1.71 41.17
N ASN A 145 -46.17 -2.66 40.84
CA ASN A 145 -46.21 -4.01 41.38
C ASN A 145 -44.79 -4.60 41.58
N PRO A 146 -44.28 -4.65 42.82
CA PRO A 146 -42.97 -5.22 43.12
C PRO A 146 -42.77 -6.70 42.74
N ASN A 147 -43.85 -7.44 42.52
CA ASN A 147 -43.78 -8.84 42.11
C ASN A 147 -43.61 -9.02 40.60
N GLY A 148 -43.71 -7.94 39.82
CA GLY A 148 -43.51 -7.93 38.38
C GLY A 148 -44.76 -7.57 37.58
N ILE A 149 -44.52 -7.18 36.32
CA ILE A 149 -45.55 -6.75 35.36
C ILE A 149 -45.25 -7.42 34.01
N THR A 150 -46.23 -8.11 33.44
CA THR A 150 -46.16 -8.66 32.07
C THR A 150 -47.16 -7.94 31.18
N VAL A 151 -46.70 -7.40 30.05
CA VAL A 151 -47.54 -6.72 29.06
C VAL A 151 -47.60 -7.54 27.78
N ASN A 152 -48.81 -7.83 27.30
CA ASN A 152 -49.05 -8.54 26.05
C ASN A 152 -50.25 -7.92 25.30
N GLY A 153 -50.01 -6.81 24.61
CA GLY A 153 -51.05 -6.03 23.94
C GLY A 153 -51.69 -4.97 24.84
N GLY A 154 -51.03 -4.61 25.94
CA GLY A 154 -51.46 -3.51 26.80
C GLY A 154 -51.17 -2.13 26.19
N GLY A 155 -51.89 -1.12 26.64
CA GLY A 155 -51.69 0.26 26.22
C GLY A 155 -52.43 1.26 27.10
N PHE A 156 -52.30 2.54 26.78
CA PHE A 156 -52.89 3.63 27.57
C PHE A 156 -53.72 4.55 26.68
N LEU A 157 -54.89 4.98 27.18
CA LEU A 157 -55.77 5.95 26.53
C LEU A 157 -56.05 7.11 27.49
N ASN A 158 -56.00 8.33 26.94
CA ASN A 158 -56.21 9.55 27.71
C ASN A 158 -55.31 9.65 28.96
N ALA A 159 -54.04 9.25 28.83
CA ALA A 159 -53.02 9.41 29.86
C ALA A 159 -52.02 10.49 29.44
N ASP A 160 -51.45 11.24 30.38
CA ASP A 160 -50.32 12.15 30.09
C ASP A 160 -48.98 11.41 30.15
N HIS A 161 -48.74 10.71 31.24
CA HIS A 161 -47.56 9.94 31.55
C HIS A 161 -48.00 8.58 32.08
N ALA A 162 -47.58 7.52 31.39
CA ALA A 162 -47.81 6.16 31.82
C ALA A 162 -46.55 5.59 32.48
N VAL A 163 -46.68 5.05 33.69
CA VAL A 163 -45.56 4.44 34.42
C VAL A 163 -45.89 2.99 34.72
N LEU A 164 -45.06 2.08 34.21
CA LEU A 164 -45.03 0.68 34.62
C LEU A 164 -43.84 0.52 35.56
N THR A 165 -44.07 0.18 36.82
CA THR A 165 -42.99 0.10 37.81
C THR A 165 -43.07 -1.13 38.70
N THR A 166 -41.93 -1.76 38.97
CA THR A 166 -41.81 -2.72 40.08
C THR A 166 -41.37 -2.05 41.38
N GLY A 167 -41.19 -0.74 41.35
CA GLY A 167 -40.98 0.05 42.55
C GLY A 167 -42.27 0.35 43.30
N ARG A 168 -42.18 0.44 44.61
CA ARG A 168 -43.27 0.97 45.44
C ARG A 168 -43.36 2.48 45.25
N ALA A 169 -44.55 3.01 45.04
CA ALA A 169 -44.81 4.44 44.94
C ALA A 169 -44.90 5.06 46.34
N GLU A 170 -44.06 6.06 46.61
CA GLU A 170 -43.91 6.68 47.93
C GLU A 170 -44.37 8.14 47.88
N LEU A 171 -45.30 8.50 48.77
CA LEU A 171 -45.76 9.88 48.93
C LEU A 171 -44.92 10.62 49.98
N ASN A 172 -44.70 11.92 49.79
CA ASN A 172 -44.12 12.77 50.83
C ASN A 172 -45.17 13.15 51.90
N GLY A 173 -44.72 13.75 53.01
CA GLY A 173 -45.61 14.19 54.11
C GLY A 173 -46.68 15.23 53.72
N ALA A 174 -46.60 15.83 52.52
CA ALA A 174 -47.61 16.73 51.96
C ALA A 174 -48.57 16.04 50.96
N GLY A 175 -48.45 14.72 50.77
CA GLY A 175 -49.32 13.93 49.90
C GLY A 175 -49.00 14.01 48.40
N ASN A 176 -47.82 14.47 48.00
CA ASN A 176 -47.34 14.38 46.61
C ASN A 176 -46.64 13.04 46.39
N LEU A 177 -46.67 12.52 45.17
CA LEU A 177 -45.82 11.41 44.76
C LEU A 177 -44.36 11.89 44.68
N GLN A 178 -43.51 11.28 45.50
CA GLN A 178 -42.11 11.68 45.63
C GLN A 178 -41.21 10.74 44.84
N ASN A 179 -41.31 9.43 45.07
CA ASN A 179 -40.36 8.46 44.53
C ASN A 179 -41.01 7.13 44.15
N TYR A 180 -40.31 6.38 43.30
CA TYR A 180 -40.48 4.95 43.12
C TYR A 180 -39.27 4.22 43.70
N ARG A 181 -39.50 3.39 44.71
CA ARG A 181 -38.45 2.59 45.36
C ARG A 181 -38.41 1.18 44.77
N VAL A 182 -37.48 0.95 43.84
CA VAL A 182 -37.29 -0.29 43.09
C VAL A 182 -36.26 -1.17 43.80
N GLU A 183 -36.70 -2.29 44.36
CA GLU A 183 -35.82 -3.25 45.05
C GLU A 183 -35.68 -4.57 44.29
N GLN A 184 -36.74 -4.99 43.59
CA GLN A 184 -36.86 -6.27 42.90
C GLN A 184 -37.89 -6.20 41.77
N GLY A 185 -38.15 -7.34 41.14
CA GLY A 185 -39.20 -7.50 40.15
C GLY A 185 -38.76 -7.19 38.72
N LYS A 186 -39.48 -7.82 37.79
CA LYS A 186 -39.25 -7.74 36.35
C LYS A 186 -40.43 -7.11 35.62
N VAL A 187 -40.17 -6.28 34.62
CA VAL A 187 -41.17 -5.94 33.60
C VAL A 187 -40.88 -6.72 32.32
N ALA A 188 -41.84 -7.51 31.85
CA ALA A 188 -41.73 -8.29 30.63
C ALA A 188 -42.71 -7.76 29.57
N ILE A 189 -42.22 -7.42 28.38
CA ILE A 189 -43.03 -7.05 27.22
C ILE A 189 -43.02 -8.22 26.24
N GLU A 190 -44.19 -8.80 25.98
CA GLU A 190 -44.35 -10.06 25.24
C GLU A 190 -45.47 -9.98 24.20
N GLY A 191 -45.56 -11.00 23.34
CA GLY A 191 -46.65 -11.18 22.38
C GLY A 191 -46.92 -9.95 21.52
N LYS A 192 -48.06 -9.28 21.74
CA LYS A 192 -48.48 -8.09 20.97
C LYS A 192 -47.75 -6.80 21.36
N GLY A 193 -46.93 -6.81 22.40
CA GLY A 193 -46.14 -5.66 22.81
C GLY A 193 -46.90 -4.64 23.66
N LEU A 194 -46.35 -3.43 23.75
CA LEU A 194 -46.90 -2.30 24.51
C LEU A 194 -47.19 -1.12 23.57
N ASP A 195 -48.46 -0.71 23.44
CA ASP A 195 -48.85 0.52 22.74
C ASP A 195 -48.97 1.69 23.71
N GLY A 196 -47.89 2.45 23.81
CA GLY A 196 -47.78 3.69 24.57
C GLY A 196 -48.03 4.97 23.78
N LYS A 197 -48.47 4.90 22.51
CA LYS A 197 -48.64 6.10 21.66
C LYS A 197 -49.79 6.99 22.13
N GLY A 198 -50.75 6.43 22.88
CA GLY A 198 -51.86 7.19 23.49
C GLY A 198 -51.47 8.03 24.71
N ALA A 199 -50.21 7.96 25.16
CA ALA A 199 -49.64 8.82 26.20
C ALA A 199 -48.53 9.73 25.64
N ASP A 200 -48.31 10.89 26.25
CA ASP A 200 -47.21 11.80 25.85
C ASP A 200 -45.85 11.16 26.17
N SER A 201 -45.79 10.34 27.22
CA SER A 201 -44.59 9.61 27.62
C SER A 201 -44.89 8.33 28.40
N VAL A 202 -44.00 7.36 28.27
CA VAL A 202 -44.03 6.08 28.97
C VAL A 202 -42.73 5.90 29.75
N SER A 203 -42.83 5.46 31.00
CA SER A 203 -41.71 5.07 31.84
C SER A 203 -41.83 3.61 32.25
N ILE A 204 -40.78 2.83 32.04
CA ILE A 204 -40.66 1.45 32.54
C ILE A 204 -39.55 1.44 33.59
N LEU A 205 -39.91 1.26 34.85
CA LEU A 205 -39.03 1.41 36.00
C LEU A 205 -38.97 0.09 36.76
N ALA A 206 -37.90 -0.69 36.62
CA ALA A 206 -37.86 -2.03 37.21
C ALA A 206 -36.47 -2.41 37.64
N ARG A 207 -36.30 -3.52 38.37
CA ARG A 207 -34.95 -4.04 38.57
C ARG A 207 -34.41 -4.61 37.26
N THR A 208 -35.22 -5.42 36.58
CA THR A 208 -34.92 -5.93 35.23
C THR A 208 -36.08 -5.71 34.26
N ILE A 209 -35.76 -5.52 32.98
CA ILE A 209 -36.72 -5.33 31.90
C ILE A 209 -36.37 -6.28 30.75
N ASP A 210 -37.35 -7.06 30.31
CA ASP A 210 -37.24 -7.89 29.09
C ASP A 210 -38.20 -7.37 28.03
N VAL A 211 -37.69 -7.15 26.83
CA VAL A 211 -38.47 -6.70 25.67
C VAL A 211 -38.39 -7.76 24.58
N ASN A 212 -39.38 -8.65 24.60
CA ASN A 212 -39.56 -9.76 23.64
C ASN A 212 -40.62 -9.46 22.56
N ALA A 213 -41.17 -8.24 22.56
CA ALA A 213 -42.12 -7.72 21.57
C ALA A 213 -41.92 -6.21 21.40
N GLY A 214 -42.68 -5.56 20.51
CA GLY A 214 -42.55 -4.12 20.25
C GLY A 214 -43.05 -3.24 21.39
N VAL A 215 -42.32 -2.16 21.69
CA VAL A 215 -42.73 -1.05 22.55
C VAL A 215 -42.80 0.20 21.69
N TRP A 216 -43.98 0.83 21.60
CA TRP A 216 -44.18 2.07 20.85
C TRP A 216 -44.58 3.20 21.78
N ALA A 217 -43.91 4.36 21.72
CA ALA A 217 -44.24 5.52 22.56
C ALA A 217 -43.88 6.83 21.87
N ASN A 218 -44.39 7.97 22.36
CA ASN A 218 -43.87 9.28 21.94
C ASN A 218 -42.51 9.57 22.60
N LYS A 219 -42.43 9.40 23.93
CA LYS A 219 -41.18 9.40 24.71
C LYS A 219 -41.14 8.17 25.59
N LEU A 220 -40.04 7.42 25.53
CA LEU A 220 -39.82 6.20 26.31
C LEU A 220 -38.64 6.41 27.27
N ASN A 221 -38.88 6.20 28.55
CA ASN A 221 -37.83 6.19 29.57
C ASN A 221 -37.76 4.79 30.20
N THR A 222 -36.57 4.20 30.26
CA THR A 222 -36.34 2.98 31.02
C THR A 222 -35.34 3.24 32.13
N ARG A 223 -35.61 2.69 33.31
CA ARG A 223 -34.72 2.73 34.48
C ARG A 223 -34.59 1.31 35.02
N THR A 224 -33.35 0.80 35.07
CA THR A 224 -33.05 -0.56 35.54
C THR A 224 -32.11 -0.57 36.74
N GLY A 225 -32.18 -1.63 37.53
CA GLY A 225 -31.41 -1.82 38.76
C GLY A 225 -32.17 -1.44 40.04
N GLN A 226 -31.53 -1.68 41.18
CA GLN A 226 -32.06 -1.27 42.48
C GLN A 226 -31.93 0.25 42.69
N ASN A 227 -33.05 0.95 42.78
CA ASN A 227 -33.08 2.40 42.67
C ASN A 227 -34.10 3.09 43.58
N HIS A 228 -33.71 4.29 44.01
CA HIS A 228 -34.62 5.36 44.37
C HIS A 228 -34.80 6.28 43.15
N ILE A 229 -36.01 6.31 42.58
CA ILE A 229 -36.29 7.08 41.35
C ILE A 229 -37.23 8.23 41.69
N ASP A 230 -36.77 9.46 41.52
CA ASP A 230 -37.60 10.66 41.71
C ASP A 230 -38.76 10.68 40.70
N ALA A 231 -39.99 10.87 41.18
CA ALA A 231 -41.19 10.75 40.35
C ALA A 231 -41.40 11.95 39.40
N ASN A 232 -40.73 13.08 39.61
CA ASN A 232 -40.88 14.29 38.80
C ASN A 232 -39.85 14.35 37.66
N ASN A 233 -38.61 13.94 37.92
CA ASN A 233 -37.51 14.07 36.95
C ASN A 233 -36.90 12.73 36.50
N LEU A 234 -37.34 11.60 37.07
CA LEU A 234 -36.85 10.24 36.77
C LEU A 234 -35.35 10.05 36.99
N LYS A 235 -34.73 10.88 37.84
CA LYS A 235 -33.35 10.68 38.30
C LYS A 235 -33.33 9.44 39.18
N ALA A 236 -32.59 8.43 38.74
CA ALA A 236 -32.38 7.19 39.46
C ALA A 236 -31.10 7.30 40.29
N THR A 237 -31.22 7.04 41.59
CA THR A 237 -30.09 6.94 42.53
C THR A 237 -30.06 5.51 43.03
N ALA A 238 -28.93 4.81 42.87
CA ALA A 238 -28.82 3.41 43.28
C ALA A 238 -29.09 3.27 44.79
N LEU A 239 -29.78 2.18 45.16
CA LEU A 239 -29.90 1.77 46.57
C LEU A 239 -28.59 1.11 47.01
N GLU A 240 -28.24 1.24 48.29
CA GLU A 240 -27.14 0.49 48.90
C GLU A 240 -27.35 -1.02 48.69
N SER A 241 -26.30 -1.74 48.28
CA SER A 241 -26.40 -3.15 47.89
C SER A 241 -26.96 -4.03 49.02
N SER A 242 -28.08 -4.70 48.78
CA SER A 242 -28.58 -5.74 49.68
C SER A 242 -27.68 -6.97 49.61
N THR A 243 -27.22 -7.49 50.75
CA THR A 243 -26.34 -8.67 50.85
C THR A 243 -27.03 -10.01 50.60
N VAL A 244 -28.34 -10.01 50.26
CA VAL A 244 -29.21 -11.19 50.37
C VAL A 244 -29.64 -11.78 49.02
N GLU A 245 -29.48 -11.06 47.90
CA GLU A 245 -30.02 -11.49 46.60
C GLU A 245 -28.94 -11.59 45.51
N THR A 246 -28.99 -12.64 44.68
CA THR A 246 -28.04 -12.82 43.57
C THR A 246 -28.24 -11.72 42.53
N LYS A 247 -27.22 -10.89 42.34
CA LYS A 247 -27.19 -9.80 41.37
C LYS A 247 -27.47 -10.30 39.93
N PRO A 248 -28.39 -9.67 39.16
CA PRO A 248 -28.64 -10.04 37.77
C PRO A 248 -27.44 -9.69 36.88
N MET A 249 -27.26 -10.43 35.78
CA MET A 249 -26.23 -10.11 34.78
C MET A 249 -26.68 -8.99 33.82
N ILE A 250 -27.97 -8.94 33.50
CA ILE A 250 -28.57 -8.02 32.52
C ILE A 250 -29.74 -7.29 33.18
N GLY A 251 -29.76 -5.97 33.05
CA GLY A 251 -30.81 -5.10 33.58
C GLY A 251 -31.86 -4.77 32.52
N LEU A 252 -31.43 -4.63 31.27
CA LEU A 252 -32.32 -4.46 30.12
C LEU A 252 -31.93 -5.43 29.01
N ASP A 253 -32.84 -6.31 28.62
CA ASP A 253 -32.66 -7.24 27.51
C ASP A 253 -33.72 -7.01 26.43
N VAL A 254 -33.29 -6.62 25.22
CA VAL A 254 -34.17 -6.49 24.06
C VAL A 254 -33.88 -7.64 23.12
N ALA A 255 -34.77 -8.62 23.06
CA ALA A 255 -34.60 -9.81 22.21
C ALA A 255 -34.66 -9.45 20.71
N ALA A 256 -34.15 -10.33 19.86
CA ALA A 256 -34.11 -10.12 18.40
C ALA A 256 -35.50 -9.93 17.76
N VAL A 257 -36.54 -10.50 18.37
CA VAL A 257 -37.95 -10.35 17.97
C VAL A 257 -38.63 -9.12 18.58
N GLY A 258 -38.00 -8.50 19.57
CA GLY A 258 -38.47 -7.29 20.24
C GLY A 258 -37.95 -6.01 19.60
N GLY A 259 -38.46 -4.88 20.09
CA GLY A 259 -37.91 -3.57 19.72
C GLY A 259 -38.55 -2.42 20.47
N MET A 260 -37.86 -1.29 20.51
CA MET A 260 -38.33 -0.04 21.11
C MET A 260 -38.34 1.06 20.07
N TYR A 261 -39.48 1.73 19.94
CA TYR A 261 -39.73 2.74 18.91
C TYR A 261 -40.36 3.98 19.55
N ALA A 262 -39.65 5.10 19.54
CA ALA A 262 -40.19 6.36 20.05
C ALA A 262 -39.58 7.59 19.38
N ASN A 263 -40.07 8.80 19.69
CA ASN A 263 -39.37 10.01 19.28
C ASN A 263 -38.10 10.19 20.12
N HIS A 264 -38.24 10.04 21.44
CA HIS A 264 -37.14 10.11 22.39
C HIS A 264 -37.07 8.82 23.21
N ILE A 265 -35.92 8.15 23.21
CA ILE A 265 -35.65 6.99 24.05
C ILE A 265 -34.53 7.33 25.02
N THR A 266 -34.73 7.07 26.31
CA THR A 266 -33.69 7.23 27.34
C THR A 266 -33.63 5.98 28.20
N MET A 267 -32.49 5.30 28.21
CA MET A 267 -32.26 4.06 28.95
C MET A 267 -31.17 4.29 29.98
N VAL A 268 -31.47 4.11 31.26
CA VAL A 268 -30.49 4.28 32.35
C VAL A 268 -30.45 3.02 33.22
N GLY A 269 -29.27 2.42 33.34
CA GLY A 269 -29.01 1.29 34.23
C GLY A 269 -27.99 1.68 35.29
N THR A 270 -28.39 1.68 36.56
CA THR A 270 -27.58 2.23 37.65
C THR A 270 -26.82 1.17 38.46
N GLU A 271 -27.30 -0.08 38.46
CA GLU A 271 -26.69 -1.18 39.22
C GLU A 271 -25.34 -1.55 38.59
N ALA A 272 -24.25 -1.20 39.29
CA ALA A 272 -22.89 -1.32 38.78
C ALA A 272 -22.62 -2.75 38.31
N GLY A 273 -22.10 -2.95 37.09
CA GLY A 273 -21.79 -4.26 36.52
C GLY A 273 -22.98 -5.04 35.94
N VAL A 274 -24.20 -4.49 36.01
CA VAL A 274 -25.38 -5.06 35.33
C VAL A 274 -25.46 -4.47 33.91
N GLY A 275 -25.52 -5.34 32.90
CA GLY A 275 -25.44 -4.94 31.50
C GLY A 275 -26.75 -4.56 30.84
N VAL A 276 -26.65 -3.98 29.64
CA VAL A 276 -27.73 -3.76 28.68
C VAL A 276 -27.44 -4.58 27.43
N ASN A 277 -28.39 -5.40 27.01
CA ASN A 277 -28.27 -6.24 25.84
C ASN A 277 -29.34 -5.87 24.80
N LEU A 278 -28.90 -5.47 23.60
CA LEU A 278 -29.77 -5.02 22.51
C LEU A 278 -29.61 -5.95 21.31
N ASN A 279 -30.33 -7.07 21.30
CA ASN A 279 -30.41 -8.00 20.17
C ASN A 279 -31.42 -7.56 19.10
N GLY A 280 -32.46 -6.82 19.50
CA GLY A 280 -33.50 -6.26 18.63
C GLY A 280 -33.21 -4.84 18.12
N VAL A 281 -34.26 -4.12 17.73
CA VAL A 281 -34.16 -2.74 17.22
C VAL A 281 -34.54 -1.74 18.31
N VAL A 282 -33.67 -0.77 18.57
CA VAL A 282 -33.97 0.45 19.34
C VAL A 282 -33.85 1.62 18.39
N ALA A 283 -34.96 2.28 18.07
CA ALA A 283 -35.01 3.34 17.08
C ALA A 283 -35.74 4.59 17.61
N GLY A 284 -35.02 5.70 17.62
CA GLY A 284 -35.53 7.04 17.97
C GLY A 284 -35.70 7.94 16.75
N SER A 285 -36.85 8.59 16.55
CA SER A 285 -37.01 9.56 15.45
C SER A 285 -36.35 10.93 15.74
N GLN A 286 -35.99 11.20 17.00
CA GLN A 286 -35.33 12.44 17.43
C GLN A 286 -34.08 12.13 18.26
N SER A 287 -34.19 11.31 19.30
CA SER A 287 -33.03 10.99 20.14
C SER A 287 -33.06 9.60 20.74
N VAL A 288 -31.88 9.00 20.85
CA VAL A 288 -31.64 7.82 21.71
C VAL A 288 -30.48 8.12 22.66
N SER A 289 -30.70 7.89 23.94
CA SER A 289 -29.68 8.04 24.99
C SER A 289 -29.60 6.76 25.83
N VAL A 290 -28.39 6.25 26.01
CA VAL A 290 -28.07 5.08 26.85
C VAL A 290 -27.04 5.49 27.89
N ASP A 291 -27.30 5.21 29.16
CA ASP A 291 -26.36 5.41 30.26
C ASP A 291 -26.37 4.16 31.15
N ALA A 292 -25.38 3.29 30.95
CA ALA A 292 -25.31 2.00 31.62
C ALA A 292 -24.05 1.92 32.51
N ASN A 293 -24.22 1.74 33.82
CA ASN A 293 -23.13 1.46 34.75
C ASN A 293 -22.58 0.01 34.59
N GLY A 294 -22.55 -0.54 33.38
CA GLY A 294 -22.18 -1.92 33.06
C GLY A 294 -21.81 -2.08 31.59
N HIS A 295 -21.89 -3.30 31.08
CA HIS A 295 -21.60 -3.61 29.68
C HIS A 295 -22.81 -3.32 28.77
N LEU A 296 -22.60 -2.63 27.65
CA LEU A 296 -23.59 -2.45 26.59
C LEU A 296 -23.24 -3.33 25.39
N SER A 297 -24.07 -4.32 25.10
CA SER A 297 -23.95 -5.20 23.93
C SER A 297 -25.00 -4.83 22.88
N VAL A 298 -24.56 -4.50 21.66
CA VAL A 298 -25.41 -4.16 20.51
C VAL A 298 -25.26 -5.21 19.42
N ASN A 299 -26.15 -6.20 19.43
CA ASN A 299 -26.20 -7.30 18.46
C ASN A 299 -27.31 -7.12 17.41
N GLY A 300 -28.18 -6.13 17.61
CA GLY A 300 -29.21 -5.68 16.69
C GLY A 300 -28.91 -4.29 16.13
N THR A 301 -29.86 -3.37 16.26
CA THR A 301 -29.71 -1.99 15.76
C THR A 301 -30.04 -1.00 16.86
N LEU A 302 -29.09 -0.13 17.19
CA LEU A 302 -29.28 1.03 18.03
C LEU A 302 -29.18 2.28 17.16
N GLN A 303 -30.30 2.96 16.91
CA GLN A 303 -30.31 4.06 15.95
C GLN A 303 -31.17 5.26 16.37
N SER A 304 -30.80 6.44 15.87
CA SER A 304 -31.58 7.67 15.97
C SER A 304 -31.56 8.44 14.66
N ASP A 305 -32.66 9.06 14.25
CA ASP A 305 -32.69 9.88 13.03
C ASP A 305 -31.98 11.24 13.20
N THR A 306 -31.74 11.70 14.44
CA THR A 306 -31.13 13.02 14.68
C THR A 306 -29.94 13.00 15.65
N SER A 307 -30.05 12.37 16.83
CA SER A 307 -28.92 12.31 17.78
C SER A 307 -28.89 11.02 18.58
N LEU A 308 -27.70 10.43 18.75
CA LEU A 308 -27.48 9.23 19.56
C LEU A 308 -26.35 9.48 20.54
N VAL A 309 -26.61 9.24 21.83
CA VAL A 309 -25.61 9.26 22.89
C VAL A 309 -25.60 7.90 23.59
N ALA A 310 -24.44 7.27 23.76
CA ALA A 310 -24.33 6.07 24.58
C ALA A 310 -23.09 6.14 25.49
N LYS A 311 -23.33 5.99 26.78
CA LYS A 311 -22.32 5.88 27.83
C LYS A 311 -22.42 4.52 28.50
N ALA A 312 -21.31 3.81 28.62
CA ALA A 312 -21.24 2.54 29.33
C ALA A 312 -19.85 2.30 29.95
N ASN A 313 -19.69 1.28 30.80
CA ASN A 313 -18.36 0.88 31.24
C ASN A 313 -17.58 0.21 30.09
N SER A 314 -18.25 -0.63 29.32
CA SER A 314 -17.72 -1.21 28.08
C SER A 314 -18.82 -1.31 27.03
N ILE A 315 -18.47 -1.08 25.76
CA ILE A 315 -19.40 -1.18 24.63
C ILE A 315 -18.89 -2.26 23.67
N GLN A 316 -19.76 -3.19 23.29
CA GLN A 316 -19.55 -4.12 22.19
C GLN A 316 -20.61 -3.88 21.11
N ASN A 317 -20.18 -3.51 19.91
CA ASN A 317 -21.04 -3.43 18.75
C ASN A 317 -20.75 -4.57 17.78
N ILE A 318 -21.73 -5.42 17.50
CA ILE A 318 -21.63 -6.50 16.52
C ILE A 318 -22.33 -6.12 15.21
N LYS A 319 -23.37 -5.27 15.26
CA LYS A 319 -24.15 -4.91 14.07
C LYS A 319 -24.19 -3.42 13.78
N THR A 320 -25.07 -2.64 14.40
CA THR A 320 -25.24 -1.24 14.01
C THR A 320 -25.52 -0.33 15.20
N ILE A 321 -24.68 0.71 15.33
CA ILE A 321 -24.94 1.92 16.09
C ILE A 321 -24.95 3.08 15.11
N ALA A 322 -26.08 3.75 14.92
CA ALA A 322 -26.21 4.76 13.88
C ALA A 322 -26.95 6.03 14.30
N SER A 323 -26.49 7.19 13.83
CA SER A 323 -27.18 8.47 14.00
C SER A 323 -27.38 9.19 12.66
N GLY A 324 -28.61 9.60 12.36
CA GLY A 324 -28.93 10.49 11.24
C GLY A 324 -28.49 11.95 11.45
N GLY A 325 -27.94 12.27 12.63
CA GLY A 325 -27.19 13.50 12.87
C GLY A 325 -25.90 13.21 13.63
N ASN A 326 -25.78 13.67 14.88
CA ASN A 326 -24.56 13.52 15.68
C ASN A 326 -24.58 12.23 16.52
N LEU A 327 -23.39 11.64 16.71
CA LEU A 327 -23.18 10.45 17.51
C LEU A 327 -22.13 10.73 18.58
N ASP A 328 -22.44 10.44 19.85
CA ASP A 328 -21.50 10.53 20.96
C ASP A 328 -21.43 9.19 21.70
N LEU A 329 -20.25 8.59 21.79
CA LEU A 329 -19.98 7.36 22.53
C LEU A 329 -18.92 7.60 23.59
N GLU A 330 -19.20 7.20 24.84
CA GLU A 330 -18.25 7.28 25.96
C GLU A 330 -18.16 5.93 26.68
N THR A 331 -16.95 5.38 26.78
CA THR A 331 -16.74 4.07 27.41
C THR A 331 -15.31 3.90 27.90
N LYS A 332 -15.03 2.89 28.73
CA LYS A 332 -13.64 2.51 29.05
C LYS A 332 -13.03 1.65 27.96
N GLU A 333 -13.81 0.72 27.45
CA GLU A 333 -13.42 -0.19 26.37
C GLU A 333 -14.47 -0.21 25.26
N LEU A 334 -14.04 -0.23 24.01
CA LEU A 334 -14.90 -0.36 22.84
C LEU A 334 -14.41 -1.50 21.93
N ILE A 335 -15.28 -2.47 21.67
CA ILE A 335 -15.07 -3.49 20.63
C ILE A 335 -16.12 -3.29 19.54
N ASN A 336 -15.67 -2.92 18.35
CA ASN A 336 -16.52 -2.75 17.19
C ASN A 336 -16.24 -3.85 16.14
N ALA A 337 -17.24 -4.69 15.88
CA ALA A 337 -17.28 -5.65 14.76
C ALA A 337 -18.39 -5.31 13.74
N GLY A 338 -19.21 -4.30 14.02
CA GLY A 338 -20.27 -3.82 13.15
C GLY A 338 -19.99 -2.42 12.57
N ASN A 339 -21.06 -1.71 12.25
CA ASN A 339 -21.04 -0.32 11.79
C ASN A 339 -21.33 0.61 12.97
N ILE A 340 -20.46 1.59 13.19
CA ILE A 340 -20.71 2.76 14.03
C ILE A 340 -20.72 3.98 13.10
N THR A 341 -21.88 4.58 12.88
CA THR A 341 -22.04 5.60 11.81
C THR A 341 -22.76 6.86 12.27
N SER A 342 -22.36 8.00 11.73
CA SER A 342 -23.10 9.28 11.85
C SER A 342 -23.20 9.97 10.49
N VAL A 343 -24.37 10.56 10.19
CA VAL A 343 -24.57 11.36 8.97
C VAL A 343 -23.95 12.75 9.12
N LYS A 344 -23.88 13.29 10.34
CA LYS A 344 -23.11 14.50 10.68
C LYS A 344 -21.82 14.10 11.39
N ASN A 345 -21.61 14.55 12.62
CA ASN A 345 -20.35 14.35 13.32
C ASN A 345 -20.42 13.17 14.29
N GLY A 346 -19.31 12.45 14.42
CA GLY A 346 -19.13 11.40 15.42
C GLY A 346 -18.05 11.79 16.43
N HIS A 347 -18.32 11.59 17.72
CA HIS A 347 -17.34 11.68 18.80
C HIS A 347 -17.33 10.36 19.56
N ILE A 348 -16.16 9.73 19.62
CA ILE A 348 -15.97 8.45 20.30
C ILE A 348 -14.84 8.62 21.30
N LYS A 349 -15.16 8.53 22.59
CA LYS A 349 -14.21 8.62 23.69
C LYS A 349 -14.10 7.28 24.40
N VAL A 350 -12.90 6.74 24.43
CA VAL A 350 -12.55 5.45 25.04
C VAL A 350 -11.41 5.67 26.04
N GLU A 351 -11.59 5.31 27.31
CA GLU A 351 -10.53 5.57 28.30
C GLU A 351 -9.29 4.68 28.09
N GLU A 352 -9.50 3.43 27.70
CA GLU A 352 -8.45 2.41 27.59
C GLU A 352 -8.27 1.97 26.13
N THR A 353 -8.92 0.88 25.70
CA THR A 353 -8.68 0.29 24.38
C THR A 353 -9.90 0.37 23.47
N LEU A 354 -9.69 0.91 22.27
CA LEU A 354 -10.60 0.80 21.14
C LEU A 354 -10.09 -0.28 20.19
N THR A 355 -10.90 -1.32 19.96
CA THR A 355 -10.64 -2.36 18.95
C THR A 355 -11.69 -2.26 17.85
N ASN A 356 -11.27 -1.83 16.66
CA ASN A 356 -12.09 -1.78 15.47
C ASN A 356 -11.74 -2.94 14.53
N LYS A 357 -12.75 -3.74 14.18
CA LYS A 357 -12.69 -4.88 13.26
C LYS A 357 -13.65 -4.73 12.08
N ASN A 358 -14.28 -3.56 11.93
CA ASN A 358 -15.17 -3.24 10.83
C ASN A 358 -15.22 -1.71 10.61
N THR A 359 -16.38 -1.06 10.65
CA THR A 359 -16.51 0.32 10.15
C THR A 359 -16.88 1.30 11.27
N MET A 360 -16.08 2.37 11.41
CA MET A 360 -16.44 3.58 12.13
C MET A 360 -16.44 4.76 11.17
N ALA A 361 -17.59 5.41 11.00
CA ALA A 361 -17.76 6.42 9.95
C ALA A 361 -18.53 7.68 10.41
N ALA A 362 -18.12 8.84 9.92
CA ALA A 362 -18.87 10.09 10.02
C ALA A 362 -19.08 10.74 8.64
N GLY A 363 -20.17 11.51 8.49
CA GLY A 363 -20.61 11.91 7.16
C GLY A 363 -21.03 10.72 6.29
N ALA A 364 -21.54 9.65 6.90
CA ALA A 364 -21.82 8.38 6.23
C ALA A 364 -23.25 7.89 6.47
N ASN A 365 -23.74 7.06 5.57
CA ASN A 365 -25.00 6.33 5.76
C ASN A 365 -24.84 5.17 6.76
N THR A 366 -25.94 4.46 7.06
CA THR A 366 -25.95 3.36 8.04
C THR A 366 -25.14 2.13 7.60
N GLN A 367 -24.82 2.02 6.31
CA GLN A 367 -23.94 1.00 5.74
C GLN A 367 -22.46 1.40 5.79
N GLY A 368 -22.13 2.59 6.30
CA GLY A 368 -20.76 3.09 6.42
C GLY A 368 -20.19 3.74 5.16
N ALA A 369 -20.97 3.88 4.08
CA ALA A 369 -20.54 4.62 2.90
C ALA A 369 -20.60 6.12 3.18
N VAL A 370 -19.49 6.83 2.94
CA VAL A 370 -19.42 8.28 3.09
C VAL A 370 -20.31 8.96 2.04
N THR A 371 -21.22 9.81 2.48
CA THR A 371 -22.18 10.53 1.61
C THR A 371 -22.22 12.04 1.87
N GLY A 372 -21.65 12.50 2.99
CA GLY A 372 -21.63 13.90 3.41
C GLY A 372 -20.26 14.33 3.94
N ASN A 373 -20.17 15.53 4.53
CA ASN A 373 -18.90 16.14 5.01
C ASN A 373 -18.72 16.08 6.54
N GLY A 374 -19.41 15.17 7.22
CA GLY A 374 -19.30 14.99 8.66
C GLY A 374 -17.90 14.59 9.13
N SER A 375 -17.51 15.02 10.32
CA SER A 375 -16.20 14.77 10.92
C SER A 375 -16.27 13.71 12.02
N LEU A 376 -15.22 12.91 12.16
CA LEU A 376 -15.08 11.89 13.20
C LEU A 376 -13.93 12.26 14.13
N SER A 377 -14.20 12.36 15.43
CA SER A 377 -13.19 12.55 16.48
C SER A 377 -13.13 11.29 17.35
N VAL A 378 -11.97 10.67 17.42
CA VAL A 378 -11.71 9.49 18.26
C VAL A 378 -10.65 9.83 19.29
N GLU A 379 -10.99 9.67 20.56
CA GLU A 379 -10.10 9.80 21.71
C GLU A 379 -9.98 8.44 22.39
N ALA A 380 -8.77 7.88 22.48
CA ALA A 380 -8.56 6.54 23.05
C ALA A 380 -7.20 6.40 23.75
N GLY A 381 -7.04 5.48 24.70
CA GLY A 381 -5.70 5.09 25.15
C GLY A 381 -4.92 4.42 24.02
N THR A 382 -5.40 3.26 23.56
CA THR A 382 -4.84 2.53 22.42
C THR A 382 -5.93 2.28 21.39
N ILE A 383 -5.63 2.51 20.11
CA ILE A 383 -6.48 2.18 18.96
C ILE A 383 -5.88 1.00 18.22
N ARG A 384 -6.65 -0.07 18.06
CA ARG A 384 -6.35 -1.20 17.18
C ARG A 384 -7.33 -1.21 16.03
N ASN A 385 -6.87 -0.86 14.84
CA ASN A 385 -7.63 -0.90 13.60
C ASN A 385 -7.06 -2.01 12.72
N THR A 386 -7.76 -3.16 12.68
CA THR A 386 -7.29 -4.38 12.01
C THR A 386 -8.34 -4.88 11.06
N ASP A 387 -8.00 -5.00 9.77
CA ASP A 387 -8.93 -5.32 8.68
C ASP A 387 -10.22 -4.48 8.71
N ALA A 388 -10.05 -3.20 9.03
CA ALA A 388 -11.13 -2.33 9.44
C ALA A 388 -10.92 -0.90 8.93
N VAL A 389 -11.98 -0.11 8.93
CA VAL A 389 -11.96 1.26 8.44
C VAL A 389 -12.46 2.27 9.46
N ILE A 390 -11.66 3.32 9.64
CA ILE A 390 -12.03 4.56 10.34
C ILE A 390 -12.07 5.65 9.28
N VAL A 391 -13.25 6.19 8.99
CA VAL A 391 -13.42 7.11 7.86
C VAL A 391 -14.31 8.29 8.21
N SER A 392 -14.02 9.45 7.62
CA SER A 392 -14.96 10.56 7.65
C SER A 392 -15.08 11.27 6.30
N GLY A 393 -16.21 11.94 6.13
CA GLY A 393 -16.44 12.84 5.02
C GLY A 393 -15.58 14.10 5.08
N GLY A 394 -15.49 14.70 6.27
CA GLY A 394 -14.74 15.90 6.59
C GLY A 394 -13.38 15.56 7.21
N THR A 395 -13.21 15.83 8.50
CA THR A 395 -11.94 15.54 9.21
C THR A 395 -12.05 14.29 10.06
N THR A 396 -11.09 13.38 9.91
CA THR A 396 -10.85 12.26 10.83
C THR A 396 -9.76 12.69 11.80
N ARG A 397 -10.14 13.01 13.03
CA ARG A 397 -9.23 13.39 14.12
C ARG A 397 -9.07 12.21 15.08
N ILE A 398 -7.84 11.83 15.33
CA ILE A 398 -7.47 10.78 16.28
C ILE A 398 -6.54 11.40 17.32
N ASN A 399 -6.87 11.20 18.60
CA ASN A 399 -6.01 11.54 19.72
C ASN A 399 -5.86 10.30 20.61
N SER A 400 -4.65 9.74 20.68
CA SER A 400 -4.40 8.54 21.46
C SER A 400 -3.00 8.47 22.03
N LYS A 401 -2.68 7.43 22.82
CA LYS A 401 -1.28 7.10 23.12
C LYS A 401 -0.68 6.24 22.01
N GLU A 402 -1.43 5.26 21.53
CA GLU A 402 -0.98 4.32 20.51
C GLU A 402 -2.04 4.12 19.42
N VAL A 403 -1.61 4.13 18.15
CA VAL A 403 -2.43 3.74 17.00
C VAL A 403 -1.74 2.59 16.27
N HIS A 404 -2.37 1.42 16.26
CA HIS A 404 -1.96 0.28 15.46
C HIS A 404 -2.96 0.10 14.31
N ASN A 405 -2.54 0.52 13.11
CA ASN A 405 -3.26 0.32 11.86
C ASN A 405 -2.58 -0.82 11.08
N ILE A 406 -3.14 -2.02 11.17
CA ILE A 406 -2.47 -3.25 10.72
C ILE A 406 -3.39 -4.13 9.88
N GLU A 407 -2.83 -5.00 9.04
CA GLU A 407 -3.55 -6.00 8.23
C GLU A 407 -4.79 -5.42 7.52
N ASN A 408 -4.61 -4.69 6.42
CA ASN A 408 -5.72 -4.03 5.68
C ASN A 408 -6.44 -2.90 6.48
N GLY A 409 -5.80 -2.38 7.52
CA GLY A 409 -6.31 -1.25 8.30
C GLY A 409 -6.36 0.04 7.48
N ARG A 410 -7.50 0.73 7.48
CA ARG A 410 -7.75 1.96 6.71
C ARG A 410 -8.15 3.12 7.61
N ILE A 411 -7.45 4.24 7.50
CA ILE A 411 -7.81 5.51 8.15
C ILE A 411 -7.93 6.58 7.08
N TYR A 412 -9.16 7.02 6.80
CA TYR A 412 -9.48 7.93 5.71
C TYR A 412 -10.16 9.21 6.20
N GLY A 413 -10.00 10.30 5.46
CA GLY A 413 -10.70 11.55 5.71
C GLY A 413 -10.59 12.50 4.52
N GLY A 414 -11.34 13.60 4.53
CA GLY A 414 -10.98 14.78 3.73
C GLY A 414 -9.66 15.30 4.25
N LYS A 415 -9.61 15.54 5.56
CA LYS A 415 -8.38 15.72 6.31
C LYS A 415 -8.19 14.58 7.32
N VAL A 416 -6.96 14.13 7.49
CA VAL A 416 -6.59 13.19 8.56
C VAL A 416 -5.65 13.92 9.52
N ALA A 417 -6.00 13.95 10.80
CA ALA A 417 -5.20 14.56 11.85
C ALA A 417 -5.01 13.56 12.99
N ILE A 418 -3.81 13.00 13.13
CA ILE A 418 -3.47 12.00 14.14
C ILE A 418 -2.47 12.62 15.11
N GLN A 419 -2.83 12.64 16.39
CA GLN A 419 -1.94 12.97 17.49
C GLN A 419 -1.79 11.73 18.36
N THR A 420 -0.57 11.22 18.49
CA THR A 420 -0.29 9.98 19.22
C THR A 420 1.10 10.00 19.85
N GLU A 421 1.45 9.03 20.70
CA GLU A 421 2.85 8.78 21.06
C GLU A 421 3.48 7.84 20.02
N VAL A 422 2.75 6.77 19.66
CA VAL A 422 3.19 5.79 18.65
C VAL A 422 2.14 5.64 17.55
N LEU A 423 2.57 5.70 16.29
CA LEU A 423 1.79 5.28 15.12
C LEU A 423 2.51 4.11 14.42
N GLU A 424 1.84 2.96 14.37
CA GLU A 424 2.25 1.83 13.54
C GLU A 424 1.27 1.65 12.38
N ASN A 425 1.75 1.85 11.15
CA ASN A 425 1.03 1.54 9.92
C ASN A 425 1.74 0.37 9.22
N ARG A 426 1.22 -0.85 9.41
CA ARG A 426 1.94 -2.09 9.08
C ARG A 426 1.08 -3.04 8.26
N LYS A 427 1.71 -3.94 7.51
CA LYS A 427 1.02 -4.93 6.69
C LYS A 427 0.65 -6.16 7.51
N ASN A 428 1.62 -6.74 8.20
CA ASN A 428 1.41 -7.86 9.10
C ASN A 428 2.58 -7.95 10.09
N VAL A 429 2.31 -7.71 11.37
CA VAL A 429 3.36 -7.63 12.40
C VAL A 429 4.16 -8.94 12.50
N ALA A 430 3.49 -10.08 12.47
CA ALA A 430 4.12 -11.38 12.68
C ALA A 430 5.00 -11.79 11.48
N LEU A 431 4.51 -11.62 10.25
CA LEU A 431 5.27 -11.94 9.04
C LEU A 431 6.43 -10.96 8.82
N GLU A 432 6.26 -9.69 9.17
CA GLU A 432 7.36 -8.71 9.14
C GLU A 432 8.50 -9.10 10.08
N SER A 433 8.19 -9.57 11.30
CA SER A 433 9.21 -10.09 12.21
C SER A 433 9.89 -11.36 11.69
N LYS A 434 9.17 -12.23 10.96
CA LYS A 434 9.80 -13.37 10.26
C LYS A 434 10.72 -12.91 9.14
N LEU A 435 10.32 -11.87 8.39
CA LEU A 435 11.13 -11.28 7.33
C LEU A 435 12.42 -10.69 7.91
N ASP A 436 12.35 -9.95 9.02
CA ASP A 436 13.53 -9.42 9.71
C ASP A 436 14.52 -10.52 10.10
N ALA A 437 14.02 -11.62 10.68
CA ALA A 437 14.86 -12.76 11.04
C ALA A 437 15.49 -13.43 9.81
N ALA A 438 14.72 -13.63 8.74
CA ALA A 438 15.23 -14.19 7.48
C ALA A 438 16.27 -13.28 6.83
N MET A 439 16.07 -11.96 6.87
CA MET A 439 17.01 -10.97 6.34
C MET A 439 18.30 -10.90 7.16
N ALA A 440 18.24 -11.08 8.48
CA ALA A 440 19.45 -11.16 9.32
C ALA A 440 20.30 -12.40 8.96
N ASP A 441 19.65 -13.56 8.79
CA ASP A 441 20.29 -14.80 8.32
C ASP A 441 20.89 -14.63 6.91
N MET A 442 20.13 -13.96 6.03
CA MET A 442 20.53 -13.68 4.66
C MET A 442 21.75 -12.77 4.62
N LYS A 443 21.77 -11.70 5.42
CA LYS A 443 22.89 -10.78 5.53
C LYS A 443 24.16 -11.50 6.00
N ALA A 444 24.04 -12.40 6.98
CA ALA A 444 25.16 -13.21 7.43
C ALA A 444 25.69 -14.18 6.36
N ALA A 445 24.82 -14.68 5.48
CA ALA A 445 25.23 -15.49 4.33
C ALA A 445 25.93 -14.65 3.25
N GLU A 446 25.38 -13.46 2.95
CA GLU A 446 25.98 -12.47 2.05
C GLU A 446 27.39 -12.07 2.53
N ASP A 447 27.55 -11.70 3.80
CA ASP A 447 28.83 -11.27 4.37
C ASP A 447 29.89 -12.37 4.31
N LYS A 448 29.50 -13.63 4.53
CA LYS A 448 30.40 -14.77 4.40
C LYS A 448 30.83 -14.99 2.96
N LEU A 449 29.89 -14.89 2.02
CA LEU A 449 30.16 -15.03 0.59
C LEU A 449 31.09 -13.92 0.12
N GLU A 450 30.82 -12.68 0.49
CA GLU A 450 31.65 -11.53 0.13
C GLU A 450 33.04 -11.64 0.75
N ALA A 451 33.15 -12.04 2.02
CA ALA A 451 34.44 -12.31 2.66
C ALA A 451 35.23 -13.41 1.95
N ALA A 452 34.56 -14.42 1.40
CA ALA A 452 35.23 -15.47 0.63
C ALA A 452 35.76 -14.94 -0.72
N TYR A 453 35.01 -14.10 -1.42
CA TYR A 453 35.49 -13.43 -2.64
C TYR A 453 36.63 -12.44 -2.36
N ALA A 454 36.61 -11.77 -1.20
CA ALA A 454 37.58 -10.76 -0.79
C ALA A 454 38.94 -11.33 -0.32
N ILE A 455 39.11 -12.66 -0.26
CA ILE A 455 40.39 -13.30 0.05
C ILE A 455 41.47 -12.79 -0.94
N ASP A 456 42.63 -12.40 -0.40
CA ASP A 456 43.77 -11.98 -1.21
C ASP A 456 44.39 -13.17 -1.96
N THR A 457 43.95 -13.35 -3.20
CA THR A 457 44.43 -14.44 -4.05
C THR A 457 45.88 -14.26 -4.49
N THR A 458 46.46 -13.06 -4.37
CA THR A 458 47.87 -12.83 -4.75
C THR A 458 48.84 -13.53 -3.79
N ALA A 459 48.38 -13.92 -2.60
CA ALA A 459 49.15 -14.69 -1.62
C ALA A 459 49.18 -16.20 -1.93
N PHE A 460 48.39 -16.70 -2.88
CA PHE A 460 48.33 -18.13 -3.16
C PHE A 460 49.61 -18.64 -3.82
N THR A 461 50.06 -19.80 -3.37
CA THR A 461 51.31 -20.46 -3.80
C THR A 461 51.07 -21.83 -4.44
N SER A 462 49.84 -22.35 -4.41
CA SER A 462 49.52 -23.66 -4.96
C SER A 462 48.13 -23.77 -5.59
N LYS A 463 47.96 -24.76 -6.47
CA LYS A 463 46.66 -25.12 -7.06
C LYS A 463 45.65 -25.60 -6.01
N THR A 464 46.11 -26.23 -4.93
CA THR A 464 45.25 -26.68 -3.83
C THR A 464 44.55 -25.51 -3.16
N GLU A 465 45.28 -24.43 -2.84
CA GLU A 465 44.70 -23.20 -2.25
C GLU A 465 43.67 -22.55 -3.19
N GLN A 466 43.95 -22.54 -4.49
CA GLN A 466 42.99 -22.08 -5.51
C GLN A 466 41.71 -22.95 -5.51
N ASP A 467 41.85 -24.27 -5.47
CA ASP A 467 40.73 -25.19 -5.48
C ASP A 467 39.88 -25.11 -4.21
N GLU A 468 40.53 -24.89 -3.05
CA GLU A 468 39.84 -24.61 -1.77
C GLU A 468 39.07 -23.28 -1.83
N TYR A 469 39.65 -22.23 -2.39
CA TYR A 469 38.98 -20.95 -2.62
C TYR A 469 37.71 -21.09 -3.49
N LEU A 470 37.82 -21.79 -4.63
CA LEU A 470 36.69 -22.01 -5.54
C LEU A 470 35.59 -22.86 -4.88
N ASN A 471 35.96 -23.93 -4.18
CA ASN A 471 35.00 -24.76 -3.46
C ASN A 471 34.30 -23.99 -2.34
N ARG A 472 35.04 -23.14 -1.60
CA ARG A 472 34.47 -22.33 -0.53
C ARG A 472 33.42 -21.35 -1.06
N ILE A 473 33.69 -20.68 -2.18
CA ILE A 473 32.73 -19.78 -2.82
C ILE A 473 31.52 -20.55 -3.31
N LYS A 474 31.72 -21.74 -3.91
CA LYS A 474 30.62 -22.61 -4.37
C LYS A 474 29.68 -22.99 -3.22
N GLU A 475 30.23 -23.47 -2.11
CA GLU A 475 29.47 -23.84 -0.92
C GLU A 475 28.69 -22.65 -0.35
N LEU A 476 29.34 -21.50 -0.20
CA LEU A 476 28.69 -20.29 0.34
C LEU A 476 27.64 -19.72 -0.61
N SER A 477 27.83 -19.87 -1.92
CA SER A 477 26.85 -19.50 -2.94
C SER A 477 25.57 -20.34 -2.84
N GLN A 478 25.69 -21.65 -2.55
CA GLN A 478 24.53 -22.52 -2.28
C GLN A 478 23.81 -22.11 -0.99
N VAL A 479 24.56 -21.84 0.08
CA VAL A 479 23.98 -21.36 1.35
C VAL A 479 23.22 -20.04 1.14
N TYR A 480 23.78 -19.12 0.36
CA TYR A 480 23.10 -17.89 -0.03
C TYR A 480 21.76 -18.18 -0.73
N ASP A 481 21.74 -19.06 -1.72
CA ASP A 481 20.53 -19.39 -2.48
C ASP A 481 19.45 -20.06 -1.62
N GLU A 482 19.85 -20.92 -0.68
CA GLU A 482 18.94 -21.51 0.31
C GLU A 482 18.31 -20.45 1.21
N LYS A 483 19.09 -19.46 1.66
CA LYS A 483 18.59 -18.35 2.48
C LYS A 483 17.69 -17.40 1.69
N LEU A 484 18.05 -17.09 0.43
CA LEU A 484 17.21 -16.29 -0.46
C LEU A 484 15.84 -16.94 -0.68
N LYS A 485 15.79 -18.27 -0.83
CA LYS A 485 14.52 -19.01 -0.96
C LYS A 485 13.62 -18.80 0.26
N ILE A 486 14.17 -18.78 1.48
CA ILE A 486 13.40 -18.51 2.71
C ILE A 486 12.84 -17.08 2.69
N VAL A 487 13.66 -16.09 2.32
CA VAL A 487 13.20 -14.69 2.20
C VAL A 487 12.04 -14.57 1.21
N LYS A 488 12.18 -15.17 0.01
CA LYS A 488 11.13 -15.15 -1.03
C LYS A 488 9.83 -15.81 -0.56
N LEU A 489 9.89 -16.91 0.17
CA LEU A 489 8.70 -17.56 0.75
C LEU A 489 7.97 -16.66 1.75
N VAL A 490 8.71 -15.96 2.63
CA VAL A 490 8.08 -15.02 3.59
C VAL A 490 7.47 -13.82 2.86
N GLN A 491 8.09 -13.32 1.79
CA GLN A 491 7.52 -12.26 0.97
C GLN A 491 6.26 -12.72 0.21
N GLU A 492 6.23 -13.96 -0.27
CA GLU A 492 5.04 -14.55 -0.87
C GLU A 492 3.89 -14.64 0.14
N GLU A 493 4.15 -15.11 1.37
CA GLU A 493 3.18 -15.07 2.47
C GLU A 493 2.71 -13.63 2.75
N LEU A 494 3.63 -12.66 2.82
CA LEU A 494 3.29 -11.25 2.99
C LEU A 494 2.44 -10.71 1.84
N SER A 495 2.65 -11.14 0.60
CA SER A 495 1.91 -10.68 -0.57
C SER A 495 0.42 -11.02 -0.53
N ALA A 496 0.05 -12.09 0.20
CA ALA A 496 -1.34 -12.49 0.42
C ALA A 496 -2.10 -11.56 1.39
N HIS A 497 -1.38 -10.76 2.19
CA HIS A 497 -1.96 -9.73 3.05
C HIS A 497 -1.99 -8.38 2.33
N LYS A 498 -2.80 -7.44 2.84
CA LYS A 498 -2.80 -6.05 2.37
C LYS A 498 -2.08 -5.10 3.32
N GLY A 499 -1.24 -4.23 2.77
CA GLY A 499 -0.58 -3.13 3.49
C GLY A 499 -1.61 -2.12 3.97
N SER A 500 -1.44 -1.60 5.19
CA SER A 500 -2.40 -0.67 5.79
C SER A 500 -2.27 0.73 5.20
N THR A 501 -3.35 1.52 5.24
CA THR A 501 -3.38 2.86 4.64
C THR A 501 -3.89 3.93 5.59
N VAL A 502 -3.16 5.04 5.66
CA VAL A 502 -3.62 6.33 6.19
C VAL A 502 -3.69 7.32 5.03
N ALA A 503 -4.89 7.79 4.68
CA ALA A 503 -5.06 8.65 3.50
C ALA A 503 -6.01 9.83 3.73
N GLY A 504 -5.52 11.03 3.41
CA GLY A 504 -6.32 12.26 3.32
C GLY A 504 -6.57 12.63 1.87
N ARG A 505 -7.83 12.95 1.52
CA ARG A 505 -8.15 13.47 0.17
C ARG A 505 -7.56 14.86 -0.05
N ASP A 506 -7.48 15.66 1.01
CA ASP A 506 -6.97 17.02 1.00
C ASP A 506 -5.66 17.13 1.79
N ASP A 507 -5.66 16.83 3.09
CA ASP A 507 -4.47 17.01 3.94
C ASP A 507 -4.27 15.82 4.90
N VAL A 508 -3.01 15.55 5.24
CA VAL A 508 -2.62 14.61 6.31
C VAL A 508 -1.65 15.28 7.27
N THR A 509 -1.98 15.27 8.56
CA THR A 509 -1.10 15.70 9.64
C THR A 509 -0.97 14.56 10.64
N ILE A 510 0.26 14.11 10.89
CA ILE A 510 0.58 13.08 11.87
C ILE A 510 1.64 13.66 12.81
N GLU A 511 1.31 13.74 14.10
CA GLU A 511 2.20 14.17 15.16
C GLU A 511 2.35 13.01 16.15
N ALA A 512 3.54 12.43 16.22
CA ALA A 512 3.88 11.31 17.09
C ALA A 512 5.27 11.43 17.70
N ASP A 513 5.58 10.65 18.72
CA ASP A 513 6.99 10.43 19.12
C ASP A 513 7.67 9.47 18.13
N SER A 514 6.97 8.39 17.75
CA SER A 514 7.41 7.41 16.76
C SER A 514 6.37 7.18 15.68
N ILE A 515 6.80 7.27 14.42
CA ILE A 515 6.02 6.90 13.24
C ILE A 515 6.71 5.73 12.54
N LEU A 516 6.00 4.61 12.37
CA LEU A 516 6.44 3.47 11.56
C LEU A 516 5.46 3.24 10.41
N ASN A 517 5.95 3.28 9.18
CA ASN A 517 5.24 2.86 7.98
C ASN A 517 6.01 1.72 7.30
N ARG A 518 5.39 0.55 7.13
CA ARG A 518 6.14 -0.67 6.79
C ARG A 518 5.45 -1.63 5.81
N GLU A 519 6.25 -2.27 4.96
CA GLU A 519 5.87 -3.27 3.92
C GLU A 519 4.66 -2.89 3.07
N LYS A 520 4.84 -2.07 2.03
CA LYS A 520 3.74 -1.63 1.13
C LYS A 520 2.55 -1.02 1.88
N SER A 521 2.72 -0.59 3.13
CA SER A 521 1.76 0.27 3.80
C SER A 521 1.93 1.70 3.29
N LEU A 522 0.82 2.43 3.22
CA LEU A 522 0.71 3.71 2.52
C LEU A 522 0.30 4.83 3.47
N VAL A 523 1.04 5.93 3.43
CA VAL A 523 0.59 7.24 3.93
C VAL A 523 0.41 8.16 2.73
N TYR A 524 -0.83 8.58 2.46
CA TYR A 524 -1.18 9.35 1.25
C TYR A 524 -1.86 10.68 1.58
N SER A 525 -1.46 11.77 0.93
CA SER A 525 -2.17 13.04 0.97
C SER A 525 -2.40 13.59 -0.42
N GLY A 526 -3.66 13.92 -0.75
CA GLY A 526 -4.02 14.60 -1.99
C GLY A 526 -3.62 16.08 -2.06
N GLY A 527 -3.12 16.65 -0.97
CA GLY A 527 -2.66 18.03 -0.86
C GLY A 527 -1.46 18.12 0.09
N THR A 528 -1.57 18.83 1.21
CA THR A 528 -0.41 19.02 2.11
C THR A 528 -0.22 17.81 3.01
N MET A 529 1.02 17.45 3.30
CA MET A 529 1.34 16.43 4.31
C MET A 529 2.34 16.97 5.33
N THR A 530 2.04 16.76 6.61
CA THR A 530 2.96 17.03 7.73
C THR A 530 3.14 15.75 8.53
N LEU A 531 4.39 15.30 8.64
CA LEU A 531 4.79 14.16 9.46
C LEU A 531 5.81 14.65 10.50
N ASP A 532 5.41 14.64 11.76
CA ASP A 532 6.25 15.02 12.89
C ASP A 532 6.45 13.79 13.79
N GLY A 533 7.54 13.07 13.56
CA GLY A 533 7.97 11.94 14.39
C GLY A 533 9.06 12.42 15.33
N ARG A 534 8.67 13.05 16.44
CA ARG A 534 9.53 13.85 17.34
C ARG A 534 10.85 13.15 17.70
N ASP A 535 10.82 11.83 17.83
CA ASP A 535 12.00 10.99 18.01
C ASP A 535 12.34 10.20 16.73
N THR A 536 11.42 9.36 16.24
CA THR A 536 11.68 8.49 15.09
C THR A 536 10.61 8.59 14.00
N LEU A 537 11.03 8.56 12.74
CA LEU A 537 10.16 8.35 11.58
C LEU A 537 10.81 7.32 10.67
N HIS A 538 10.29 6.10 10.69
CA HIS A 538 10.80 4.98 9.91
C HIS A 538 9.80 4.59 8.82
N ASN A 539 10.25 4.69 7.57
CA ASN A 539 9.57 4.16 6.40
C ASN A 539 10.39 2.99 5.85
N ILE A 540 9.94 1.76 6.09
CA ILE A 540 10.70 0.53 5.78
C ILE A 540 9.92 -0.31 4.77
N GLY A 541 10.29 -0.25 3.50
CA GLY A 541 9.54 -0.88 2.40
C GLY A 541 8.12 -0.33 2.20
N GLY A 542 7.75 0.73 2.92
CA GLY A 542 6.47 1.44 2.82
C GLY A 542 6.51 2.62 1.86
N THR A 543 5.35 3.20 1.58
CA THR A 543 5.20 4.39 0.72
C THR A 543 4.63 5.57 1.50
N ILE A 544 5.30 6.72 1.42
CA ILE A 544 4.81 8.03 1.85
C ILE A 544 4.66 8.89 0.59
N GLU A 545 3.44 9.35 0.31
CA GLU A 545 3.13 10.05 -0.94
C GLU A 545 2.23 11.27 -0.72
N GLY A 546 2.78 12.45 -0.97
CA GLY A 546 2.05 13.72 -0.96
C GLY A 546 1.94 14.31 -2.36
N ILE A 547 0.74 14.65 -2.82
CA ILE A 547 0.56 15.31 -4.12
C ILE A 547 0.99 16.78 -4.04
N GLY A 548 0.80 17.43 -2.89
CA GLY A 548 1.20 18.81 -2.65
C GLY A 548 2.51 18.94 -1.89
N LYS A 549 2.58 19.95 -1.00
CA LYS A 549 3.75 20.28 -0.20
C LYS A 549 3.89 19.34 1.00
N GLY A 550 5.14 19.11 1.41
CA GLY A 550 5.52 18.23 2.49
C GLY A 550 6.29 18.93 3.60
N VAL A 551 6.07 18.48 4.83
CA VAL A 551 6.93 18.77 5.97
C VAL A 551 7.21 17.47 6.71
N ILE A 552 8.49 17.16 6.89
CA ILE A 552 8.96 16.02 7.69
C ILE A 552 9.87 16.53 8.79
N ARG A 553 9.57 16.15 10.04
CA ARG A 553 10.42 16.42 11.20
C ARG A 553 10.68 15.13 11.95
N SER A 554 11.96 14.83 12.20
CA SER A 554 12.34 13.72 13.08
C SER A 554 13.79 13.83 13.54
N LYS A 555 14.13 13.32 14.72
CA LYS A 555 15.54 13.25 15.16
C LYS A 555 16.28 12.12 14.45
N ASP A 556 15.60 10.99 14.25
CA ASP A 556 16.08 9.80 13.54
C ASP A 556 15.07 9.43 12.45
N TYR A 557 15.36 9.88 11.23
CA TYR A 557 14.59 9.53 10.04
C TYR A 557 15.24 8.37 9.30
N GLN A 558 14.47 7.34 8.97
CA GLN A 558 14.95 6.20 8.19
C GLN A 558 13.99 5.91 7.03
N ASN A 559 14.48 6.02 5.80
CA ASN A 559 13.82 5.47 4.62
C ASN A 559 14.64 4.28 4.12
N LYS A 560 14.15 3.06 4.35
CA LYS A 560 14.94 1.83 4.15
C LYS A 560 14.20 0.82 3.30
N ASN A 561 14.98 0.04 2.60
CA ASN A 561 14.50 -1.13 1.88
C ASN A 561 14.27 -2.27 2.88
N SER A 562 13.11 -2.92 2.84
CA SER A 562 12.80 -3.96 3.82
C SER A 562 13.45 -5.32 3.50
N SER A 563 13.86 -5.55 2.25
CA SER A 563 14.26 -6.88 1.78
C SER A 563 15.34 -6.85 0.71
N PHE A 564 16.19 -5.81 0.73
CA PHE A 564 17.29 -5.68 -0.22
C PHE A 564 18.33 -6.79 -0.02
N THR A 565 18.62 -7.53 -1.08
CA THR A 565 19.71 -8.52 -1.09
C THR A 565 20.51 -8.41 -2.36
N ALA A 566 21.83 -8.52 -2.25
CA ALA A 566 22.74 -8.58 -3.39
C ALA A 566 23.60 -9.84 -3.31
N LYS A 567 23.93 -10.42 -4.46
CA LYS A 567 24.82 -11.59 -4.56
C LYS A 567 26.00 -11.24 -5.44
N ARG A 568 27.21 -11.49 -4.94
CA ARG A 568 28.39 -11.53 -5.82
C ARG A 568 28.36 -12.82 -6.65
N VAL A 569 28.14 -12.65 -7.95
CA VAL A 569 28.04 -13.74 -8.93
C VAL A 569 29.28 -13.80 -9.80
N SER A 570 29.61 -15.00 -10.27
CA SER A 570 30.67 -15.27 -11.23
C SER A 570 30.18 -16.38 -12.17
N PRO A 571 30.23 -16.19 -13.50
CA PRO A 571 29.87 -17.23 -14.45
C PRO A 571 30.69 -18.52 -14.26
N GLU A 572 31.94 -18.41 -13.82
CA GLU A 572 32.79 -19.56 -13.51
C GLU A 572 32.27 -20.36 -12.30
N ILE A 573 31.77 -19.69 -11.26
CA ILE A 573 31.17 -20.35 -10.09
C ILE A 573 29.86 -21.05 -10.46
N GLU A 574 29.05 -20.45 -11.34
CA GLU A 574 27.81 -21.07 -11.85
C GLU A 574 28.07 -22.37 -12.63
N LYS A 575 29.17 -22.45 -13.40
CA LYS A 575 29.63 -23.72 -14.00
C LYS A 575 29.94 -24.77 -12.94
N GLY A 576 30.52 -24.38 -11.81
CA GLY A 576 30.81 -25.29 -10.70
C GLY A 576 29.55 -25.81 -10.04
N LEU A 577 28.56 -24.94 -9.84
CA LEU A 577 27.25 -25.30 -9.30
C LEU A 577 26.48 -26.27 -10.21
N SER A 578 26.70 -26.20 -11.53
CA SER A 578 26.16 -27.13 -12.52
C SER A 578 26.98 -28.43 -12.71
N GLY A 579 28.03 -28.64 -11.90
CA GLY A 579 28.77 -29.90 -11.82
C GLY A 579 30.13 -29.92 -12.52
N ALA A 580 30.62 -28.79 -13.03
CA ALA A 580 31.98 -28.71 -13.58
C ALA A 580 33.05 -28.88 -12.49
N SER A 581 34.21 -29.43 -12.86
CA SER A 581 35.38 -29.46 -11.98
C SER A 581 36.00 -28.07 -11.83
N ASN A 582 36.72 -27.81 -10.74
CA ASN A 582 37.36 -26.52 -10.46
C ASN A 582 38.23 -26.00 -11.62
N ASP A 583 38.89 -26.89 -12.37
CA ASP A 583 39.72 -26.50 -13.49
C ASP A 583 38.93 -26.15 -14.76
N ALA A 584 37.75 -26.76 -14.95
CA ALA A 584 36.84 -26.51 -16.05
C ALA A 584 35.89 -25.31 -15.79
N MET A 585 35.81 -24.85 -14.54
CA MET A 585 35.05 -23.67 -14.14
C MET A 585 35.68 -22.38 -14.70
N LEU A 586 36.99 -22.23 -14.54
CA LEU A 586 37.72 -21.02 -14.91
C LEU A 586 37.74 -20.80 -16.42
N THR A 587 37.72 -19.54 -16.82
CA THR A 587 37.76 -19.15 -18.24
C THR A 587 39.20 -19.20 -18.74
N GLU A 588 39.50 -20.11 -19.68
CA GLU A 588 40.84 -20.26 -20.25
C GLU A 588 41.21 -19.05 -21.12
N GLN A 589 42.41 -18.52 -20.90
CA GLN A 589 43.00 -17.49 -21.74
C GLN A 589 43.99 -18.12 -22.72
N GLU A 590 44.32 -17.41 -23.79
CA GLU A 590 45.37 -17.85 -24.70
C GLU A 590 46.70 -17.97 -23.95
N ASP A 591 47.35 -19.14 -24.04
CA ASP A 591 48.71 -19.35 -23.53
C ASP A 591 49.64 -18.22 -24.00
N GLN A 592 50.54 -17.79 -23.14
CA GLN A 592 51.56 -16.80 -23.44
C GLN A 592 52.96 -17.42 -23.36
N ILE A 593 53.93 -16.82 -24.05
CA ILE A 593 55.31 -17.26 -24.09
C ILE A 593 56.19 -16.13 -23.55
N LEU A 594 56.86 -16.38 -22.44
CA LEU A 594 57.95 -15.56 -21.92
C LEU A 594 59.28 -16.04 -22.50
N ILE A 595 59.98 -15.19 -23.22
CA ILE A 595 61.29 -15.52 -23.77
C ILE A 595 62.33 -15.43 -22.65
N THR A 596 62.92 -16.57 -22.29
CA THR A 596 63.90 -16.69 -21.19
C THR A 596 65.32 -17.02 -21.69
N ASP A 597 65.52 -16.98 -23.00
CA ASP A 597 66.82 -17.17 -23.61
C ASP A 597 67.68 -15.91 -23.46
N LYS A 598 68.78 -16.01 -22.70
CA LYS A 598 69.59 -14.86 -22.28
C LYS A 598 70.21 -14.06 -23.43
N ASN A 599 70.35 -14.68 -24.60
CA ASN A 599 71.00 -14.06 -25.76
C ASN A 599 70.01 -13.59 -26.83
N HIS A 600 68.70 -13.63 -26.55
CA HIS A 600 67.65 -13.19 -27.46
C HIS A 600 67.34 -11.70 -27.26
N SER A 601 67.12 -10.95 -28.35
CA SER A 601 66.81 -9.52 -28.32
C SER A 601 65.54 -9.18 -27.53
N GLU A 602 64.56 -10.10 -27.54
CA GLU A 602 63.30 -9.98 -26.80
C GLU A 602 63.31 -10.69 -25.44
N HIS A 603 64.48 -11.01 -24.88
CA HIS A 603 64.58 -11.63 -23.55
C HIS A 603 63.80 -10.85 -22.48
N GLY A 604 62.98 -11.55 -21.71
CA GLY A 604 62.15 -10.97 -20.66
C GLY A 604 60.78 -10.45 -21.12
N GLN A 605 60.47 -10.51 -22.42
CA GLN A 605 59.18 -10.09 -22.97
C GLN A 605 58.20 -11.27 -23.06
N VAL A 606 56.90 -10.96 -22.96
CA VAL A 606 55.78 -11.92 -22.99
C VAL A 606 54.93 -11.65 -24.22
N PHE A 607 54.62 -12.71 -24.97
CA PHE A 607 53.86 -12.65 -26.23
C PHE A 607 52.79 -13.73 -26.28
N LYS A 608 51.79 -13.61 -27.15
CA LYS A 608 50.78 -14.65 -27.31
C LYS A 608 51.39 -15.89 -27.96
N LYS A 609 50.97 -17.09 -27.54
CA LYS A 609 51.48 -18.34 -28.12
C LYS A 609 51.21 -18.47 -29.62
N SER A 610 50.12 -17.90 -30.12
CA SER A 610 49.81 -17.86 -31.56
C SER A 610 50.85 -17.11 -32.40
N GLU A 611 51.63 -16.22 -31.78
CA GLU A 611 52.70 -15.48 -32.45
C GLU A 611 53.95 -16.34 -32.70
N PHE A 612 54.02 -17.58 -32.20
CA PHE A 612 55.20 -18.44 -32.35
C PHE A 612 54.95 -19.62 -33.28
N THR A 613 55.98 -19.96 -34.04
CA THR A 613 56.04 -21.21 -34.80
C THR A 613 57.10 -22.15 -34.24
N SER A 614 56.93 -23.45 -34.48
CA SER A 614 57.91 -24.47 -34.10
C SER A 614 58.24 -24.56 -32.60
N LEU A 615 57.31 -24.16 -31.72
CA LEU A 615 57.48 -24.20 -30.25
C LEU A 615 57.96 -25.57 -29.75
N ASN A 616 57.47 -26.68 -30.33
CA ASN A 616 57.83 -28.04 -29.92
C ASN A 616 59.20 -28.52 -30.48
N SER A 617 59.89 -27.71 -31.29
CA SER A 617 61.15 -28.08 -31.93
C SER A 617 62.32 -28.05 -30.94
N GLY A 618 63.17 -29.10 -30.98
CA GLY A 618 64.45 -29.12 -30.27
C GLY A 618 65.53 -28.24 -30.90
N TYR A 619 65.26 -27.63 -32.06
CA TYR A 619 66.20 -26.82 -32.85
C TYR A 619 65.95 -25.30 -32.74
N GLY A 620 65.11 -24.88 -31.79
CA GLY A 620 64.72 -23.49 -31.54
C GLY A 620 63.29 -23.19 -32.00
N ALA A 621 62.58 -22.36 -31.25
CA ALA A 621 61.31 -21.76 -31.65
C ALA A 621 61.55 -20.41 -32.35
N LEU A 622 60.59 -19.95 -33.15
CA LEU A 622 60.67 -18.66 -33.84
C LEU A 622 59.46 -17.81 -33.47
N HIS A 623 59.72 -16.58 -33.02
CA HIS A 623 58.70 -15.57 -32.83
C HIS A 623 58.37 -14.95 -34.19
N SER A 624 57.18 -15.23 -34.70
CA SER A 624 56.65 -14.61 -35.92
C SER A 624 55.75 -13.44 -35.53
N TYR A 625 56.37 -12.30 -35.25
CA TYR A 625 55.67 -11.01 -35.14
C TYR A 625 54.70 -10.86 -36.32
N GLY A 626 53.51 -10.31 -36.08
CA GLY A 626 52.39 -10.17 -37.03
C GLY A 626 52.84 -10.11 -38.50
N LYS A 627 52.44 -11.11 -39.29
CA LYS A 627 53.02 -11.48 -40.60
C LYS A 627 52.92 -10.46 -41.74
N SER A 628 52.62 -9.18 -41.50
CA SER A 628 52.49 -8.20 -42.58
C SER A 628 53.13 -6.87 -42.19
N PRO A 629 54.16 -6.41 -42.94
CA PRO A 629 54.66 -5.05 -42.77
C PRO A 629 53.52 -4.06 -42.97
N MET A 630 53.51 -2.98 -42.17
CA MET A 630 52.56 -1.89 -42.42
C MET A 630 52.89 -1.27 -43.79
N PRO A 631 51.87 -1.00 -44.62
CA PRO A 631 52.08 -0.37 -45.92
C PRO A 631 52.69 1.02 -45.72
N ILE A 632 53.66 1.35 -46.57
CA ILE A 632 54.22 2.70 -46.67
C ILE A 632 53.48 3.36 -47.84
N TYR A 633 52.75 4.43 -47.56
CA TYR A 633 52.03 5.19 -48.59
C TYR A 633 52.92 6.30 -49.15
N GLU A 634 52.78 6.65 -50.42
CA GLU A 634 53.52 7.77 -51.00
C GLU A 634 52.95 9.12 -50.52
N ALA A 635 53.77 10.17 -50.60
CA ALA A 635 53.34 11.50 -50.17
C ALA A 635 52.14 12.01 -51.00
N ALA A 636 51.14 12.58 -50.33
CA ALA A 636 50.00 13.19 -50.99
C ALA A 636 50.35 14.63 -51.42
N GLU A 637 50.74 14.81 -52.69
CA GLU A 637 51.21 16.09 -53.22
C GLU A 637 50.89 16.25 -54.71
N TYR A 638 51.04 17.47 -55.23
CA TYR A 638 50.98 17.70 -56.67
C TYR A 638 52.34 17.36 -57.26
N VAL A 639 52.39 16.27 -58.01
CA VAL A 639 53.57 15.79 -58.73
C VAL A 639 53.58 16.37 -60.14
N THR A 640 54.78 16.67 -60.62
CA THR A 640 54.98 17.10 -62.00
C THR A 640 54.97 15.84 -62.87
N VAL A 641 54.13 15.82 -63.90
CA VAL A 641 54.07 14.69 -64.83
C VAL A 641 55.36 14.68 -65.65
N GLU A 642 56.19 13.69 -65.37
CA GLU A 642 57.41 13.39 -66.12
C GLU A 642 57.14 12.26 -67.11
N GLN A 643 57.99 12.09 -68.13
CA GLN A 643 57.81 10.98 -69.08
C GLN A 643 58.07 9.64 -68.38
N ILE A 644 57.34 8.59 -68.76
CA ILE A 644 57.58 7.23 -68.24
C ILE A 644 59.04 6.82 -68.43
N THR A 645 59.58 6.14 -67.43
CA THR A 645 60.99 5.74 -67.39
C THR A 645 61.29 4.63 -68.43
N PRO A 646 62.56 4.45 -68.83
CA PRO A 646 62.95 3.35 -69.73
C PRO A 646 62.58 1.95 -69.21
N GLU A 647 62.52 1.76 -67.89
CA GLU A 647 62.07 0.51 -67.27
C GLU A 647 60.55 0.29 -67.39
N GLU A 648 59.73 1.33 -67.26
CA GLU A 648 58.28 1.27 -67.43
C GLU A 648 57.87 1.08 -68.90
N GLN A 649 58.63 1.68 -69.84
CA GLN A 649 58.49 1.38 -71.27
C GLN A 649 58.75 -0.10 -71.61
N ALA A 650 59.67 -0.75 -70.90
CA ALA A 650 59.94 -2.17 -71.07
C ALA A 650 58.83 -3.06 -70.47
N ALA A 651 58.04 -2.54 -69.53
CA ALA A 651 56.89 -3.20 -68.92
C ALA A 651 55.59 -3.06 -69.74
N GLY A 652 55.60 -2.26 -70.82
CA GLY A 652 54.50 -2.16 -71.78
C GLY A 652 53.54 -0.99 -71.55
N GLU A 653 53.91 0.00 -70.74
CA GLU A 653 53.10 1.20 -70.54
C GLU A 653 53.24 2.20 -71.71
N GLU A 654 52.14 2.84 -72.10
CA GLU A 654 52.10 3.78 -73.21
C GLU A 654 52.77 5.11 -72.85
N LEU A 655 53.51 5.69 -73.81
CA LEU A 655 54.13 7.02 -73.66
C LEU A 655 53.09 8.08 -73.32
N ILE A 656 53.38 8.88 -72.28
CA ILE A 656 52.53 10.00 -71.90
C ILE A 656 52.58 11.06 -73.02
N PRO A 657 51.43 11.54 -73.54
CA PRO A 657 51.40 12.57 -74.58
C PRO A 657 52.15 13.83 -74.14
N ALA A 658 52.91 14.44 -75.07
CA ALA A 658 53.81 15.55 -74.77
C ALA A 658 53.11 16.78 -74.17
N GLU A 659 51.81 16.96 -74.43
CA GLU A 659 51.00 18.04 -73.84
C GLU A 659 50.81 17.96 -72.32
N TYR A 660 50.97 16.77 -71.72
CA TYR A 660 50.81 16.58 -70.27
C TYR A 660 52.15 16.65 -69.52
N ILE A 661 53.28 16.54 -70.23
CA ILE A 661 54.62 16.54 -69.63
C ILE A 661 54.96 17.94 -69.11
N GLY A 662 55.33 18.04 -67.83
CA GLY A 662 55.58 19.29 -67.13
C GLY A 662 54.33 19.91 -66.47
N THR A 663 53.15 19.29 -66.59
CA THR A 663 51.95 19.73 -65.86
C THR A 663 51.92 19.15 -64.44
N GLN A 664 51.28 19.83 -63.49
CA GLN A 664 51.09 19.31 -62.13
C GLN A 664 49.75 18.56 -62.01
N VAL A 665 49.82 17.33 -61.50
CA VAL A 665 48.66 16.49 -61.18
C VAL A 665 48.75 16.03 -59.73
N PRO A 666 47.62 15.85 -59.01
CA PRO A 666 47.66 15.31 -57.66
C PRO A 666 48.09 13.83 -57.68
N SER A 667 48.91 13.42 -56.71
CA SER A 667 49.40 12.03 -56.58
C SER A 667 48.32 11.03 -56.16
N TYR A 668 47.18 11.51 -55.65
CA TYR A 668 46.00 10.72 -55.37
C TYR A 668 44.78 11.32 -56.07
N ALA A 669 43.91 10.44 -56.60
CA ALA A 669 42.65 10.85 -57.21
C ALA A 669 41.64 11.29 -56.15
N TYR A 670 40.67 12.12 -56.55
CA TYR A 670 39.68 12.68 -55.63
C TYR A 670 38.82 11.62 -54.91
N ASP A 671 38.64 10.45 -55.51
CA ASP A 671 37.85 9.33 -55.00
C ASP A 671 38.71 8.19 -54.45
N ASP A 672 40.01 8.43 -54.24
CA ASP A 672 40.94 7.40 -53.76
C ASP A 672 40.49 6.84 -52.39
N PRO A 673 40.45 5.50 -52.20
CA PRO A 673 40.08 4.87 -50.93
C PRO A 673 40.90 5.36 -49.73
N ILE A 674 42.12 5.87 -49.94
CA ILE A 674 43.01 6.38 -48.89
C ILE A 674 42.38 7.52 -48.08
N PHE A 675 41.51 8.34 -48.69
CA PHE A 675 40.79 9.40 -47.98
C PHE A 675 39.83 8.82 -46.94
N LYS A 676 39.16 7.71 -47.27
CA LYS A 676 38.27 6.98 -46.35
C LYS A 676 39.06 6.28 -45.24
N GLU A 677 40.20 5.69 -45.57
CA GLU A 677 41.12 5.03 -44.62
C GLU A 677 41.58 6.01 -43.52
N PHE A 678 41.94 7.24 -43.89
CA PHE A 678 42.35 8.28 -42.94
C PHE A 678 41.22 9.17 -42.41
N GLY A 679 39.98 8.90 -42.80
CA GLY A 679 38.79 9.64 -42.33
C GLY A 679 38.74 11.10 -42.77
N ILE A 680 39.27 11.41 -43.96
CA ILE A 680 39.26 12.75 -44.56
C ILE A 680 38.18 12.81 -45.63
N THR A 681 37.32 13.83 -45.59
CA THR A 681 36.33 14.08 -46.65
C THR A 681 37.04 14.71 -47.85
N SER A 682 37.02 14.01 -49.00
CA SER A 682 37.61 14.49 -50.25
C SER A 682 36.61 15.33 -51.08
N MET A 683 37.01 15.74 -52.29
CA MET A 683 36.13 16.39 -53.26
C MET A 683 35.02 15.42 -53.73
N THR A 684 33.91 15.95 -54.23
CA THR A 684 32.75 15.16 -54.68
C THR A 684 32.62 15.10 -56.20
N THR A 685 33.50 15.81 -56.92
CA THR A 685 33.48 15.94 -58.38
C THR A 685 34.89 15.70 -58.94
N GLU A 686 34.97 15.03 -60.08
CA GLU A 686 36.21 14.76 -60.80
C GLU A 686 36.93 16.05 -61.24
N ARG A 687 38.26 15.99 -61.35
CA ARG A 687 39.10 17.12 -61.80
C ARG A 687 38.82 17.43 -63.28
N PRO A 688 38.50 18.68 -63.66
CA PRO A 688 38.31 19.04 -65.07
C PRO A 688 39.56 18.75 -65.92
N LEU A 689 39.37 18.12 -67.09
CA LEU A 689 40.46 17.66 -67.98
C LEU A 689 41.02 18.75 -68.90
N THR A 690 40.26 19.81 -69.17
CA THR A 690 40.67 20.94 -70.02
C THR A 690 41.26 22.07 -69.19
N SER A 691 42.46 22.54 -69.56
CA SER A 691 43.13 23.67 -68.90
C SER A 691 42.30 24.95 -69.00
N GLY A 692 41.98 25.56 -67.85
CA GLY A 692 41.15 26.76 -67.75
C GLY A 692 40.79 27.14 -66.30
N PRO A 693 40.00 28.21 -66.09
CA PRO A 693 39.68 28.76 -64.76
C PRO A 693 39.01 27.76 -63.81
N GLU A 694 38.22 26.84 -64.37
CA GLU A 694 37.52 25.80 -63.59
C GLU A 694 38.47 24.74 -63.02
N GLN A 695 39.52 24.38 -63.77
CA GLN A 695 40.57 23.46 -63.29
C GLN A 695 41.41 24.13 -62.20
N GLU A 696 41.78 25.40 -62.37
CA GLU A 696 42.53 26.16 -61.36
C GLU A 696 41.74 26.32 -60.05
N ALA A 697 40.43 26.56 -60.13
CA ALA A 697 39.55 26.66 -58.96
C ALA A 697 39.39 25.31 -58.25
N TRP A 698 39.29 24.21 -59.00
CA TRP A 698 39.23 22.86 -58.44
C TRP A 698 40.56 22.50 -57.75
N ASP A 699 41.70 22.76 -58.40
CA ASP A 699 43.03 22.48 -57.84
C ASP A 699 43.29 23.31 -56.56
N ALA A 700 42.83 24.56 -56.53
CA ALA A 700 42.93 25.42 -55.34
C ALA A 700 42.14 24.88 -54.14
N GLN A 701 40.99 24.24 -54.38
CA GLN A 701 40.19 23.59 -53.34
C GLN A 701 40.76 22.22 -52.93
N TYR A 702 41.36 21.48 -53.87
CA TYR A 702 41.88 20.14 -53.59
C TYR A 702 43.25 20.14 -52.90
N LYS A 703 44.13 21.11 -53.18
CA LYS A 703 45.44 21.27 -52.53
C LYS A 703 45.42 21.19 -50.99
N PRO A 704 44.56 21.92 -50.26
CA PRO A 704 44.51 21.82 -48.79
C PRO A 704 43.98 20.47 -48.28
N ILE A 705 43.11 19.79 -49.03
CA ILE A 705 42.62 18.43 -48.70
C ILE A 705 43.77 17.43 -48.85
N LEU A 706 44.52 17.51 -49.96
CA LEU A 706 45.68 16.68 -50.23
C LEU A 706 46.80 16.90 -49.18
N ALA A 707 47.01 18.14 -48.75
CA ALA A 707 47.94 18.46 -47.66
C ALA A 707 47.50 17.85 -46.31
N SER A 708 46.20 17.85 -46.01
CA SER A 708 45.65 17.20 -44.80
C SER A 708 45.83 15.69 -44.83
N LEU A 709 45.71 15.07 -46.02
CA LEU A 709 46.02 13.67 -46.24
C LEU A 709 47.52 13.38 -46.04
N ASN A 710 48.40 14.25 -46.55
CA ASN A 710 49.85 14.07 -46.44
C ASN A 710 50.33 14.07 -44.98
N GLU A 711 49.75 14.91 -44.11
CA GLU A 711 50.06 14.89 -42.68
C GLU A 711 49.68 13.56 -42.01
N LYS A 712 48.54 12.96 -42.42
CA LYS A 712 48.12 11.63 -41.94
C LYS A 712 49.04 10.53 -42.47
N ILE A 713 49.43 10.60 -43.75
CA ILE A 713 50.37 9.66 -44.37
C ILE A 713 51.74 9.70 -43.70
N LYS A 714 52.31 10.90 -43.46
CA LYS A 714 53.59 11.04 -42.74
C LYS A 714 53.53 10.42 -41.34
N ALA A 715 52.46 10.68 -40.59
CA ALA A 715 52.27 10.10 -39.26
C ALA A 715 52.08 8.57 -39.29
N HIS A 716 51.45 8.04 -40.34
CA HIS A 716 51.31 6.60 -40.55
C HIS A 716 52.66 5.97 -40.91
N ASN A 717 53.36 6.51 -41.91
CA ASN A 717 54.64 5.99 -42.40
C ASN A 717 55.71 5.99 -41.31
N ALA A 718 55.81 7.03 -40.48
CA ALA A 718 56.74 7.06 -39.35
C ALA A 718 56.48 5.90 -38.35
N LYS A 719 55.21 5.53 -38.14
CA LYS A 719 54.85 4.36 -37.32
C LYS A 719 55.14 3.05 -38.06
N ALA A 720 54.85 3.01 -39.36
CA ALA A 720 55.08 1.86 -40.23
C ALA A 720 56.56 1.53 -40.35
N GLU A 721 57.44 2.52 -40.53
CA GLU A 721 58.90 2.34 -40.53
C GLU A 721 59.39 1.78 -39.19
N LEU A 722 58.96 2.37 -38.06
CA LEU A 722 59.39 1.93 -36.74
C LEU A 722 58.89 0.52 -36.39
N HIS A 723 57.74 0.12 -36.94
CA HIS A 723 57.19 -1.23 -36.84
C HIS A 723 57.91 -2.22 -37.77
N ASN A 724 58.11 -1.86 -39.04
CA ASN A 724 58.76 -2.70 -40.06
C ASN A 724 60.24 -2.93 -39.74
N GLN A 725 60.91 -1.95 -39.15
CA GLN A 725 62.31 -2.05 -38.70
C GLN A 725 62.48 -3.05 -37.53
N LYS A 726 61.47 -3.21 -36.67
CA LYS A 726 61.45 -4.23 -35.60
C LYS A 726 61.23 -5.64 -36.15
N ILE A 727 60.48 -5.80 -37.24
CA ILE A 727 60.21 -7.11 -37.88
C ILE A 727 61.48 -7.75 -38.47
N SER A 728 62.36 -6.97 -39.10
CA SER A 728 63.55 -7.49 -39.79
C SER A 728 64.66 -8.00 -38.86
N GLY A 729 64.75 -7.52 -37.61
CA GLY A 729 65.82 -7.88 -36.67
C GLY A 729 65.53 -9.15 -35.86
N VAL A 730 64.26 -9.38 -35.52
CA VAL A 730 63.84 -10.40 -34.55
C VAL A 730 63.47 -11.74 -35.21
N ALA A 731 62.95 -11.72 -36.44
CA ALA A 731 62.33 -12.89 -37.08
C ALA A 731 63.26 -14.11 -37.34
N ASN A 732 64.59 -13.93 -37.27
CA ASN A 732 65.58 -14.99 -37.48
C ASN A 732 66.31 -15.45 -36.20
N GLU A 733 66.03 -14.83 -35.06
CA GLU A 733 66.63 -15.23 -33.78
C GLU A 733 65.93 -16.47 -33.24
N LYS A 734 66.71 -17.53 -32.99
CA LYS A 734 66.17 -18.80 -32.46
C LYS A 734 66.02 -18.70 -30.95
N ILE A 735 64.84 -19.08 -30.47
CA ILE A 735 64.55 -19.15 -29.04
C ILE A 735 64.79 -20.58 -28.57
N ASP A 736 65.93 -20.82 -27.92
CA ASP A 736 66.29 -22.14 -27.39
C ASP A 736 65.65 -22.38 -26.01
N ASN A 737 65.38 -21.34 -25.21
CA ASN A 737 64.67 -21.46 -23.93
C ASN A 737 63.54 -20.43 -23.81
N TYR A 738 62.37 -20.90 -23.41
CA TYR A 738 61.20 -20.08 -23.17
C TYR A 738 60.34 -20.71 -22.06
N THR A 739 59.51 -19.91 -21.41
CA THR A 739 58.53 -20.35 -20.41
C THR A 739 57.13 -20.16 -20.96
N ILE A 740 56.32 -21.22 -20.92
CA ILE A 740 54.89 -21.13 -21.25
C ILE A 740 54.15 -20.63 -20.01
N ILE A 741 53.36 -19.59 -20.15
CA ILE A 741 52.47 -19.01 -19.14
C ILE A 741 51.05 -19.42 -19.52
N ARG A 742 50.36 -20.15 -18.65
CA ARG A 742 48.97 -20.58 -18.87
C ARG A 742 48.08 -19.86 -17.88
N ASN A 743 47.18 -19.03 -18.39
CA ASN A 743 46.31 -18.20 -17.56
C ASN A 743 44.86 -18.67 -17.66
N LYS A 744 44.16 -18.65 -16.54
CA LYS A 744 42.71 -18.79 -16.47
C LYS A 744 42.14 -17.69 -15.58
N THR A 745 40.99 -17.15 -15.93
CA THR A 745 40.37 -16.02 -15.22
C THR A 745 39.09 -16.42 -14.52
N MET A 746 38.79 -15.75 -13.42
CA MET A 746 37.50 -15.72 -12.76
C MET A 746 37.08 -14.27 -12.59
N THR A 747 35.90 -13.91 -13.09
CA THR A 747 35.37 -12.56 -12.98
C THR A 747 34.12 -12.59 -12.12
N SER A 748 34.02 -11.65 -11.17
CA SER A 748 32.90 -11.54 -10.25
C SER A 748 32.36 -10.11 -10.16
N LYS A 749 31.05 -9.98 -10.02
CA LYS A 749 30.31 -8.72 -9.87
C LYS A 749 29.12 -8.90 -8.94
N GLU A 750 28.64 -7.83 -8.32
CA GLU A 750 27.41 -7.88 -7.53
C GLU A 750 26.17 -7.70 -8.41
N GLU A 751 25.10 -8.40 -8.06
CA GLU A 751 23.78 -8.29 -8.68
C GLU A 751 22.70 -8.29 -7.58
N VAL A 752 21.70 -7.42 -7.72
CA VAL A 752 20.52 -7.43 -6.84
C VAL A 752 19.70 -8.69 -7.09
N LYS A 753 19.21 -9.31 -6.02
CA LYS A 753 18.40 -10.55 -6.07
C LYS A 753 17.02 -10.39 -5.44
N ASN A 754 16.79 -9.30 -4.71
CA ASN A 754 15.53 -8.96 -4.09
C ASN A 754 15.53 -7.51 -3.63
N SER A 755 14.37 -6.84 -3.67
CA SER A 755 14.23 -5.44 -3.25
C SER A 755 12.78 -5.09 -2.95
N THR A 756 12.54 -4.40 -1.82
CA THR A 756 11.28 -3.73 -1.48
C THR A 756 11.62 -2.36 -0.89
N PRO A 757 11.85 -1.35 -1.75
CA PRO A 757 12.37 -0.05 -1.32
C PRO A 757 11.35 0.74 -0.50
N GLY A 758 11.86 1.51 0.46
CA GLY A 758 11.11 2.60 1.07
C GLY A 758 10.96 3.73 0.05
N VAL A 759 9.75 4.24 -0.11
CA VAL A 759 9.44 5.28 -1.09
C VAL A 759 8.88 6.52 -0.39
N VAL A 760 9.49 7.67 -0.65
CA VAL A 760 8.97 8.98 -0.24
C VAL A 760 8.84 9.88 -1.45
N ARG A 761 7.62 10.37 -1.73
CA ARG A 761 7.34 11.17 -2.92
C ARG A 761 6.49 12.39 -2.60
N PHE A 762 6.90 13.54 -3.14
CA PHE A 762 6.17 14.80 -3.01
C PHE A 762 6.03 15.49 -4.36
N GLY A 763 4.84 15.97 -4.72
CA GLY A 763 4.65 16.79 -5.91
C GLY A 763 5.15 18.23 -5.72
N GLY A 764 4.93 18.82 -4.54
CA GLY A 764 5.38 20.16 -4.21
C GLY A 764 6.77 20.23 -3.55
N ASP A 765 7.00 21.31 -2.81
CA ASP A 765 8.20 21.48 -1.97
C ASP A 765 8.16 20.54 -0.76
N LEU A 766 9.32 20.04 -0.33
CA LEU A 766 9.50 19.28 0.89
C LEU A 766 10.48 19.99 1.82
N SER A 767 10.03 20.34 3.03
CA SER A 767 10.91 20.77 4.11
C SER A 767 11.21 19.60 5.04
N PHE A 768 12.48 19.26 5.19
CA PHE A 768 12.96 18.24 6.12
C PHE A 768 13.75 18.88 7.26
N THR A 769 13.49 18.47 8.49
CA THR A 769 14.27 18.89 9.67
C THR A 769 14.63 17.68 10.50
N GLY A 770 15.92 17.45 10.71
CA GLY A 770 16.39 16.21 11.32
C GLY A 770 17.69 15.70 10.75
N ASN A 771 18.15 14.55 11.25
CA ASN A 771 19.12 13.74 10.52
C ASN A 771 18.45 12.44 10.10
N GLY A 772 18.93 11.82 9.04
CA GLY A 772 18.41 10.53 8.64
C GLY A 772 19.22 9.81 7.59
N THR A 773 18.65 8.70 7.12
CA THR A 773 19.27 7.82 6.13
C THR A 773 18.23 7.44 5.07
N ASN A 774 18.68 7.39 3.83
CA ASN A 774 17.97 6.75 2.72
C ASN A 774 18.83 5.56 2.25
N GLU A 775 18.37 4.33 2.49
CA GLU A 775 19.14 3.12 2.28
C GLU A 775 18.46 2.21 1.26
N ASN A 776 19.08 2.04 0.09
CA ASN A 776 18.57 1.29 -1.06
C ASN A 776 17.09 1.64 -1.38
N SER A 777 16.79 2.93 -1.27
CA SER A 777 15.43 3.49 -1.21
C SER A 777 15.34 4.82 -1.96
N GLN A 778 14.13 5.33 -2.12
CA GLN A 778 13.86 6.48 -3.00
C GLN A 778 13.20 7.63 -2.25
N MET A 779 13.72 8.84 -2.46
CA MET A 779 13.08 10.11 -2.09
C MET A 779 13.03 11.02 -3.32
N VAL A 780 11.83 11.37 -3.78
CA VAL A 780 11.63 12.13 -5.02
C VAL A 780 10.67 13.30 -4.79
N VAL A 781 11.14 14.52 -5.06
CA VAL A 781 10.42 15.78 -4.79
C VAL A 781 10.27 16.56 -6.08
N GLY A 782 9.06 17.02 -6.41
CA GLY A 782 8.80 17.80 -7.64
C GLY A 782 9.22 19.26 -7.55
N GLY A 783 9.16 19.85 -6.35
CA GLY A 783 9.60 21.21 -6.08
C GLY A 783 11.00 21.29 -5.49
N THR A 784 11.14 22.12 -4.44
CA THR A 784 12.39 22.25 -3.68
C THR A 784 12.41 21.27 -2.51
N LEU A 785 13.49 20.49 -2.39
CA LEU A 785 13.84 19.76 -1.18
C LEU A 785 14.80 20.62 -0.34
N THR A 786 14.32 21.14 0.78
CA THR A 786 15.15 21.88 1.75
C THR A 786 15.35 21.04 3.00
N THR A 787 16.58 20.78 3.38
CA THR A 787 16.88 20.03 4.62
C THR A 787 17.65 20.90 5.62
N THR A 788 17.26 20.78 6.88
CA THR A 788 18.03 21.28 8.04
C THR A 788 18.54 20.07 8.81
N GLY A 789 19.73 19.60 8.42
CA GLY A 789 20.40 18.38 8.86
C GLY A 789 20.68 17.41 7.70
N ALA A 790 21.49 16.39 7.97
CA ALA A 790 22.03 15.48 6.95
C ALA A 790 21.07 14.33 6.64
N ILE A 791 20.96 13.96 5.35
CA ILE A 791 20.33 12.70 4.92
C ILE A 791 21.38 11.87 4.21
N ASP A 792 21.92 10.87 4.89
CA ASP A 792 22.95 9.99 4.33
C ASP A 792 22.32 9.08 3.26
N GLN A 793 22.90 9.07 2.06
CA GLN A 793 22.55 8.07 1.03
C GLN A 793 23.45 6.86 1.22
N VAL A 794 22.87 5.75 1.68
CA VAL A 794 23.58 4.48 1.84
C VAL A 794 23.17 3.56 0.71
N ALA A 795 24.15 3.05 -0.04
CA ALA A 795 23.91 2.19 -1.18
C ALA A 795 24.88 1.00 -1.14
N LYS A 796 24.43 -0.15 -1.62
CA LYS A 796 25.36 -1.25 -1.91
C LYS A 796 26.17 -0.88 -3.16
N GLU A 797 27.49 -1.10 -3.14
CA GLU A 797 28.39 -0.80 -4.26
C GLU A 797 28.77 -2.07 -5.04
N ASN A 798 28.72 -2.00 -6.37
CA ASN A 798 29.29 -3.01 -7.25
C ASN A 798 30.74 -2.67 -7.59
N GLN A 799 31.65 -3.62 -7.40
CA GLN A 799 33.00 -3.57 -7.93
C GLN A 799 33.29 -4.88 -8.67
N GLU A 800 33.51 -4.80 -9.98
CA GLU A 800 33.92 -5.97 -10.76
C GLU A 800 35.37 -6.33 -10.44
N VAL A 801 35.60 -7.59 -10.10
CA VAL A 801 36.92 -8.12 -9.71
C VAL A 801 37.25 -9.30 -10.60
N THR A 802 38.39 -9.25 -11.28
CA THR A 802 38.93 -10.33 -12.10
C THR A 802 40.20 -10.89 -11.48
N ASN A 803 40.15 -12.16 -11.07
CA ASN A 803 41.29 -12.93 -10.58
C ASN A 803 41.88 -13.75 -11.73
N THR A 804 43.19 -13.68 -11.94
CA THR A 804 43.93 -14.46 -12.94
C THR A 804 44.82 -15.47 -12.24
N PHE A 805 44.54 -16.74 -12.44
CA PHE A 805 45.32 -17.87 -11.94
C PHE A 805 46.11 -18.51 -13.08
N GLY A 806 47.19 -19.22 -12.76
CA GLY A 806 47.94 -19.88 -13.82
C GLY A 806 49.10 -20.75 -13.37
N THR A 807 49.70 -21.41 -14.35
CA THR A 807 50.97 -22.12 -14.18
C THR A 807 52.01 -21.67 -15.20
N THR A 808 53.27 -21.79 -14.83
CA THR A 808 54.41 -21.59 -15.71
C THR A 808 55.11 -22.93 -15.98
N GLU A 809 55.55 -23.13 -17.22
CA GLU A 809 56.27 -24.34 -17.62
C GLU A 809 57.51 -23.96 -18.42
N ALA A 810 58.67 -24.08 -17.78
CA ALA A 810 59.94 -23.76 -18.42
C ALA A 810 60.34 -24.87 -19.42
N SER A 811 60.62 -24.48 -20.66
CA SER A 811 61.20 -25.38 -21.66
C SER A 811 62.73 -25.37 -21.61
N TYR A 812 63.34 -26.45 -22.10
CA TYR A 812 64.77 -26.54 -22.32
C TYR A 812 65.07 -27.42 -23.54
N THR A 813 66.22 -27.19 -24.17
CA THR A 813 66.73 -28.12 -25.20
C THR A 813 67.74 -29.09 -24.61
N TYR A 814 67.67 -30.35 -25.03
CA TYR A 814 68.68 -31.34 -24.71
C TYR A 814 68.98 -32.23 -25.91
N LYS A 815 70.14 -32.88 -25.89
CA LYS A 815 70.60 -33.77 -26.94
C LYS A 815 70.58 -35.21 -26.41
N ARG A 816 69.85 -36.09 -27.10
CA ARG A 816 69.75 -37.51 -26.72
C ARG A 816 71.12 -38.19 -26.87
N ARG A 817 71.50 -39.05 -25.93
CA ARG A 817 72.65 -39.95 -26.08
C ARG A 817 72.22 -41.20 -26.88
N TRP A 818 73.20 -41.85 -27.52
CA TRP A 818 73.17 -42.96 -28.51
C TRP A 818 71.86 -43.81 -28.62
N PRO A 819 71.40 -44.23 -29.82
CA PRO A 819 72.07 -44.22 -31.13
C PRO A 819 71.81 -42.99 -32.00
N HIS A 820 70.86 -42.11 -31.64
CA HIS A 820 70.49 -40.96 -32.47
C HIS A 820 70.65 -39.62 -31.72
N LYS A 821 71.52 -38.74 -32.26
CA LYS A 821 71.92 -37.44 -31.67
C LYS A 821 70.96 -36.27 -31.98
N SER A 822 69.65 -36.50 -32.00
CA SER A 822 68.65 -35.44 -32.26
C SER A 822 68.53 -34.47 -31.08
N ARG A 823 68.42 -33.16 -31.33
CA ARG A 823 67.98 -32.21 -30.29
C ARG A 823 66.47 -32.38 -30.07
N ARG A 824 66.05 -32.43 -28.81
CA ARG A 824 64.64 -32.52 -28.41
C ARG A 824 64.33 -31.38 -27.46
N ARG A 825 63.06 -30.97 -27.44
CA ARG A 825 62.54 -30.10 -26.40
C ARG A 825 62.09 -30.93 -25.22
N GLY A 826 62.52 -30.55 -24.03
CA GLY A 826 61.96 -30.99 -22.77
C GLY A 826 61.23 -29.84 -22.09
N TYR A 827 60.35 -30.19 -21.17
CA TYR A 827 59.62 -29.25 -20.32
C TYR A 827 59.86 -29.64 -18.87
N LYS A 828 60.07 -28.65 -18.01
CA LYS A 828 60.08 -28.86 -16.56
C LYS A 828 58.65 -29.07 -16.07
N GLY A 829 58.49 -29.52 -14.82
CA GLY A 829 57.17 -29.56 -14.19
C GLY A 829 56.53 -28.17 -14.16
N GLN A 830 55.20 -28.13 -14.25
CA GLN A 830 54.45 -26.88 -14.12
C GLN A 830 54.58 -26.33 -12.69
N VAL A 831 54.80 -25.03 -12.58
CA VAL A 831 54.91 -24.30 -11.31
C VAL A 831 53.77 -23.31 -11.23
N PHE A 832 53.04 -23.31 -10.11
CA PHE A 832 51.97 -22.36 -9.87
C PHE A 832 52.52 -20.93 -9.86
N MET A 833 51.88 -20.01 -10.57
CA MET A 833 52.29 -18.61 -10.59
C MET A 833 51.56 -17.82 -9.50
N THR A 834 52.16 -16.72 -9.05
CA THR A 834 51.49 -15.74 -8.21
C THR A 834 50.28 -15.16 -8.95
N PRO A 835 49.04 -15.33 -8.44
CA PRO A 835 47.84 -14.81 -9.10
C PRO A 835 47.83 -13.29 -9.22
N GLN A 836 47.07 -12.78 -10.17
CA GLN A 836 46.89 -11.33 -10.40
C GLN A 836 45.43 -10.93 -10.16
N VAL A 837 45.21 -9.76 -9.54
CA VAL A 837 43.87 -9.24 -9.25
C VAL A 837 43.68 -7.88 -9.90
N ASN A 838 42.67 -7.78 -10.75
CA ASN A 838 42.25 -6.52 -11.37
C ASN A 838 40.90 -6.11 -10.77
N LYS A 839 40.78 -4.87 -10.30
CA LYS A 839 39.56 -4.30 -9.74
C LYS A 839 39.12 -3.10 -10.57
N GLU A 840 37.85 -3.07 -10.97
CA GLU A 840 37.25 -1.89 -11.57
C GLU A 840 36.93 -0.81 -10.51
N ASN A 841 36.56 0.40 -10.96
CA ASN A 841 36.07 1.42 -10.04
C ASN A 841 34.69 1.01 -9.50
N PRO A 842 34.43 1.18 -8.19
CA PRO A 842 33.12 0.91 -7.63
C PRO A 842 32.06 1.83 -8.25
N ILE A 843 30.86 1.28 -8.47
CA ILE A 843 29.67 2.00 -8.91
C ILE A 843 28.50 1.63 -8.00
N SER A 844 27.59 2.56 -7.72
CA SER A 844 26.40 2.28 -6.92
C SER A 844 25.53 1.21 -7.60
N LEU A 845 25.14 0.17 -6.86
CA LEU A 845 24.29 -0.91 -7.34
C LEU A 845 22.85 -0.37 -7.50
N GLY A 846 22.26 -0.55 -8.68
CA GLY A 846 20.85 -0.25 -8.92
C GLY A 846 20.50 1.20 -9.36
N VAL A 847 21.46 2.05 -9.74
CA VAL A 847 21.12 3.46 -10.10
C VAL A 847 21.49 3.92 -11.51
N ALA A 848 22.26 3.16 -12.29
CA ALA A 848 22.34 3.31 -13.75
C ALA A 848 23.40 2.37 -14.34
N LYS A 849 23.13 1.84 -15.54
CA LYS A 849 24.20 1.40 -16.45
C LYS A 849 24.78 2.66 -17.09
N LYS A 850 26.07 2.91 -16.89
CA LYS A 850 26.81 3.93 -17.66
C LYS A 850 26.99 3.44 -19.09
N GLU A 851 26.92 4.37 -20.06
CA GLU A 851 27.47 4.16 -21.40
C GLU A 851 28.91 3.64 -21.30
N ASP A 852 29.21 2.66 -22.15
CA ASP A 852 30.49 1.98 -22.24
C ASP A 852 31.67 2.97 -22.24
N LYS A 853 32.73 2.63 -21.50
CA LYS A 853 34.00 3.37 -21.44
C LYS A 853 34.68 3.39 -22.81
N ASN A 854 34.20 4.21 -23.73
CA ASN A 854 34.89 4.68 -24.91
C ASN A 854 34.03 5.81 -25.49
N GLY A 855 34.48 7.06 -25.34
CA GLY A 855 33.89 8.24 -25.98
C GLY A 855 34.01 8.21 -27.51
N LYS A 856 33.50 7.16 -28.15
CA LYS A 856 33.24 7.07 -29.58
C LYS A 856 31.74 7.20 -29.77
N ALA A 857 31.29 8.42 -30.01
CA ALA A 857 30.09 8.62 -30.82
C ALA A 857 30.40 8.08 -32.23
N LYS A 858 29.97 6.85 -32.55
CA LYS A 858 29.68 6.39 -33.91
C LYS A 858 29.06 4.98 -33.92
N GLY A 859 27.80 4.92 -34.33
CA GLY A 859 27.13 3.73 -34.84
C GLY A 859 26.07 3.16 -33.91
N GLU A 860 24.81 3.47 -34.20
CA GLU A 860 23.56 2.83 -33.74
C GLU A 860 23.54 2.28 -32.31
N VAL A 861 22.74 2.91 -31.44
CA VAL A 861 22.16 2.26 -30.28
C VAL A 861 21.52 0.95 -30.76
N GLY A 862 22.15 -0.19 -30.50
CA GLY A 862 21.65 -1.49 -30.96
C GLY A 862 20.27 -1.78 -30.38
N ASP A 863 19.48 -2.57 -31.10
CA ASP A 863 18.10 -2.94 -30.73
C ASP A 863 18.01 -3.55 -29.32
N ASN A 864 19.08 -4.15 -28.82
CA ASN A 864 19.18 -4.72 -27.47
C ASN A 864 19.14 -3.64 -26.38
N HIS A 865 19.82 -2.51 -26.56
CA HIS A 865 19.78 -1.43 -25.57
C HIS A 865 18.39 -0.79 -25.54
N ARG A 866 17.77 -0.57 -26.72
CA ARG A 866 16.39 -0.06 -26.83
C ARG A 866 15.37 -0.97 -26.14
N LYS A 867 15.52 -2.29 -26.29
CA LYS A 867 14.68 -3.27 -25.60
C LYS A 867 14.88 -3.24 -24.08
N GLU A 868 16.12 -3.15 -23.60
CA GLU A 868 16.43 -3.01 -22.18
C GLU A 868 15.73 -1.79 -21.55
N VAL A 869 15.75 -0.61 -22.20
CA VAL A 869 15.02 0.59 -21.72
C VAL A 869 13.51 0.36 -21.70
N GLN A 870 12.97 -0.25 -22.76
CA GLN A 870 11.53 -0.41 -22.95
C GLN A 870 10.90 -1.48 -22.03
N ASP A 871 11.68 -2.51 -21.70
CA ASP A 871 11.35 -3.53 -20.69
C ASP A 871 11.53 -2.95 -19.28
N PHE A 872 12.51 -2.08 -19.06
CA PHE A 872 12.73 -1.39 -17.78
C PHE A 872 11.63 -0.39 -17.40
N LEU A 873 11.14 0.39 -18.37
CA LEU A 873 9.99 1.29 -18.16
C LEU A 873 8.67 0.54 -17.98
N ASN A 874 8.65 -0.79 -18.10
CA ASN A 874 7.49 -1.57 -17.72
C ASN A 874 7.32 -1.45 -16.19
N PRO A 875 6.26 -0.80 -15.69
CA PRO A 875 6.05 -0.60 -14.25
C PRO A 875 5.86 -1.89 -13.46
N PHE A 876 5.87 -3.04 -14.15
CA PHE A 876 5.62 -4.36 -13.58
C PHE A 876 6.64 -5.41 -14.06
N ALA A 877 7.80 -5.01 -14.57
CA ALA A 877 8.88 -5.95 -14.80
C ALA A 877 9.22 -6.64 -13.47
N GLN A 878 8.96 -7.95 -13.37
CA GLN A 878 9.57 -8.75 -12.31
C GLN A 878 11.08 -8.70 -12.49
N ASP A 879 11.78 -8.70 -11.34
CA ASP A 879 13.21 -8.95 -11.21
C ASP A 879 13.69 -9.85 -12.36
N SER A 880 14.49 -9.29 -13.26
CA SER A 880 14.93 -9.93 -14.50
C SER A 880 16.00 -10.99 -14.24
N SER A 881 15.74 -11.91 -13.30
CA SER A 881 16.55 -13.08 -13.03
C SER A 881 15.72 -14.35 -13.23
N ASN A 882 15.82 -14.89 -14.45
CA ASN A 882 15.27 -16.15 -14.94
C ASN A 882 15.00 -17.23 -13.85
N ASP A 883 13.78 -17.76 -13.82
CA ASP A 883 13.57 -19.18 -13.52
C ASP A 883 12.80 -19.85 -14.67
N ALA A 884 13.47 -20.82 -15.28
CA ALA A 884 13.01 -21.56 -16.44
C ALA A 884 12.24 -22.81 -16.00
N SER A 885 11.00 -22.64 -15.58
CA SER A 885 10.01 -23.72 -15.54
C SER A 885 8.64 -23.25 -16.05
N LYS A 886 8.60 -22.97 -17.37
CA LYS A 886 7.47 -22.88 -18.34
C LYS A 886 6.04 -22.53 -17.83
N PRO A 887 5.29 -21.68 -18.57
CA PRO A 887 5.29 -21.69 -20.04
C PRO A 887 5.90 -20.45 -20.69
N THR A 888 6.52 -20.72 -21.83
CA THR A 888 7.32 -19.82 -22.64
C THR A 888 6.45 -19.01 -23.59
N ALA A 889 6.55 -17.69 -23.52
CA ALA A 889 6.61 -16.69 -24.61
C ALA A 889 6.22 -15.32 -24.03
N GLY A 890 7.20 -14.57 -23.49
CA GLY A 890 7.08 -13.12 -23.31
C GLY A 890 6.14 -12.57 -22.23
N THR A 891 5.71 -13.34 -21.23
CA THR A 891 4.78 -12.84 -20.20
C THR A 891 5.53 -12.22 -19.02
N ASN A 892 5.66 -10.89 -19.02
CA ASN A 892 5.81 -10.10 -17.79
C ASN A 892 4.58 -10.40 -16.91
N ILE A 893 4.77 -11.03 -15.75
CA ILE A 893 3.67 -11.28 -14.82
C ILE A 893 3.45 -10.00 -14.01
N LEU A 894 2.39 -9.23 -14.33
CA LEU A 894 2.06 -8.00 -13.60
C LEU A 894 1.79 -8.27 -12.11
N ALA A 895 2.56 -7.65 -11.21
CA ALA A 895 2.28 -7.64 -9.77
C ALA A 895 1.26 -6.55 -9.41
N LEU A 896 0.10 -6.96 -8.90
CA LEU A 896 -0.97 -6.07 -8.50
C LEU A 896 -0.65 -5.33 -7.17
N PRO A 897 -1.22 -4.13 -6.96
CA PRO A 897 -1.00 -3.40 -5.71
C PRO A 897 -1.54 -4.19 -4.52
N THR A 898 -0.85 -4.07 -3.39
CA THR A 898 -1.23 -4.76 -2.14
C THR A 898 -1.59 -3.78 -1.03
N GLU A 899 -1.61 -2.48 -1.29
CA GLU A 899 -2.08 -1.45 -0.38
C GLU A 899 -3.60 -1.55 -0.19
N SER A 900 -4.10 -1.33 1.03
CA SER A 900 -5.54 -1.37 1.35
C SER A 900 -6.37 -0.28 0.66
N LEU A 901 -5.71 0.75 0.13
CA LEU A 901 -6.32 1.75 -0.74
C LEU A 901 -6.88 1.15 -2.03
N TYR A 902 -6.38 0.00 -2.49
CA TYR A 902 -6.79 -0.61 -3.74
C TYR A 902 -7.58 -1.91 -3.53
N ARG A 903 -8.59 -2.09 -4.38
CA ARG A 903 -9.43 -3.28 -4.49
C ARG A 903 -9.18 -3.94 -5.83
N ILE A 904 -9.06 -5.26 -5.81
CA ILE A 904 -8.80 -6.06 -7.00
C ILE A 904 -10.12 -6.71 -7.42
N HIS A 905 -10.48 -6.54 -8.69
CA HIS A 905 -11.73 -7.00 -9.30
C HIS A 905 -11.44 -8.04 -10.38
N PRO A 906 -11.36 -9.34 -10.02
CA PRO A 906 -11.08 -10.41 -10.99
C PRO A 906 -12.23 -10.63 -11.97
N GLU A 907 -13.46 -10.25 -11.63
CA GLU A 907 -14.66 -10.48 -12.42
C GLU A 907 -14.63 -9.78 -13.78
N SER A 908 -15.16 -10.43 -14.83
CA SER A 908 -15.18 -9.90 -16.19
C SER A 908 -16.13 -8.71 -16.37
N THR A 909 -17.05 -8.50 -15.42
CA THR A 909 -18.03 -7.40 -15.45
C THR A 909 -17.47 -6.07 -14.93
N ALA A 910 -16.31 -6.08 -14.27
CA ALA A 910 -15.69 -4.86 -13.78
C ALA A 910 -14.97 -4.11 -14.92
N ASN A 911 -15.12 -2.78 -14.93
CA ASN A 911 -14.45 -1.91 -15.91
C ASN A 911 -12.93 -1.83 -15.66
N TYR A 912 -12.50 -2.11 -14.43
CA TYR A 912 -11.14 -1.98 -13.95
C TYR A 912 -10.73 -3.28 -13.24
N VAL A 913 -9.45 -3.67 -13.32
CA VAL A 913 -8.89 -4.71 -12.43
C VAL A 913 -8.55 -4.13 -11.06
N VAL A 914 -8.01 -2.91 -11.02
CA VAL A 914 -7.65 -2.20 -9.80
C VAL A 914 -8.55 -0.98 -9.62
N GLU A 915 -9.40 -1.01 -8.60
CA GLU A 915 -10.25 0.12 -8.22
C GLU A 915 -9.73 0.72 -6.90
N THR A 916 -9.57 2.04 -6.83
CA THR A 916 -9.31 2.71 -5.55
C THR A 916 -10.55 2.61 -4.67
N ASP A 917 -10.38 2.30 -3.38
CA ASP A 917 -11.48 2.10 -2.43
C ASP A 917 -12.54 3.22 -2.57
N PRO A 918 -13.79 2.89 -2.94
CA PRO A 918 -14.83 3.88 -3.11
C PRO A 918 -15.12 4.73 -1.87
N GLN A 919 -14.79 4.25 -0.66
CA GLN A 919 -14.90 5.06 0.56
C GLN A 919 -13.91 6.25 0.59
N PHE A 920 -12.84 6.17 -0.22
CA PHE A 920 -11.88 7.25 -0.43
C PHE A 920 -12.23 8.13 -1.63
N THR A 921 -12.55 7.55 -2.79
CA THR A 921 -12.68 8.28 -4.08
C THR A 921 -14.04 8.88 -4.36
N ASN A 922 -15.11 8.51 -3.65
CA ASN A 922 -16.49 8.95 -3.90
C ASN A 922 -16.75 10.48 -3.93
N LYS A 923 -15.75 11.32 -3.66
CA LYS A 923 -15.83 12.79 -3.70
C LYS A 923 -14.99 13.48 -4.77
N LYS A 924 -14.14 12.76 -5.50
CA LYS A 924 -13.31 13.33 -6.57
C LYS A 924 -13.32 12.41 -7.78
N ALA A 925 -13.73 12.96 -8.92
CA ALA A 925 -13.52 12.32 -10.21
C ALA A 925 -12.09 12.59 -10.66
N PHE A 926 -11.30 11.54 -10.84
CA PHE A 926 -9.93 11.63 -11.31
C PHE A 926 -9.89 11.51 -12.84
N LEU A 927 -9.03 12.29 -13.50
CA LEU A 927 -8.73 12.09 -14.91
C LEU A 927 -8.22 10.67 -15.13
N SER A 928 -8.82 9.98 -16.10
CA SER A 928 -8.46 8.63 -16.52
C SER A 928 -8.24 8.56 -18.03
N SER A 929 -7.76 7.41 -18.49
CA SER A 929 -7.67 7.02 -19.89
C SER A 929 -8.99 7.07 -20.68
N ASP A 930 -10.14 7.21 -20.01
CA ASP A 930 -11.44 7.47 -20.68
C ASP A 930 -11.37 8.74 -21.55
N TYR A 931 -10.54 9.69 -21.13
CA TYR A 931 -10.24 10.88 -21.91
C TYR A 931 -9.73 10.50 -23.31
N MET A 932 -8.74 9.62 -23.40
CA MET A 932 -8.15 9.21 -24.68
C MET A 932 -9.15 8.46 -25.56
N TYR A 933 -9.94 7.55 -25.00
CA TYR A 933 -10.98 6.84 -25.75
C TYR A 933 -12.02 7.79 -26.36
N ARG A 934 -12.46 8.80 -25.59
CA ARG A 934 -13.40 9.82 -26.03
C ARG A 934 -12.82 10.66 -27.17
N GLU A 935 -11.58 11.12 -27.05
CA GLU A 935 -10.91 11.94 -28.08
C GLU A 935 -10.57 11.16 -29.36
N MET A 936 -10.39 9.85 -29.25
CA MET A 936 -10.23 8.93 -30.38
C MET A 936 -11.57 8.52 -31.00
N LYS A 937 -12.71 8.98 -30.46
CA LYS A 937 -14.08 8.64 -30.88
C LYS A 937 -14.32 7.14 -30.92
N THR A 938 -13.75 6.43 -29.94
CA THR A 938 -13.91 4.99 -29.80
C THR A 938 -15.33 4.68 -29.36
N LYS A 939 -15.97 3.68 -29.97
CA LYS A 939 -17.31 3.28 -29.55
C LYS A 939 -17.26 2.64 -28.15
N PRO A 940 -18.25 2.86 -27.27
CA PRO A 940 -18.23 2.30 -25.92
C PRO A 940 -18.06 0.78 -25.86
N GLU A 941 -18.61 0.05 -26.85
CA GLU A 941 -18.47 -1.40 -26.97
C GLU A 941 -17.03 -1.90 -27.26
N ASN A 942 -16.12 -1.00 -27.64
CA ASN A 942 -14.72 -1.30 -27.92
C ASN A 942 -13.78 -0.85 -26.79
N ILE A 943 -14.31 -0.38 -25.66
CA ILE A 943 -13.49 -0.05 -24.49
C ILE A 943 -13.19 -1.35 -23.74
N GLU A 944 -11.92 -1.71 -23.71
CA GLU A 944 -11.45 -2.93 -23.05
C GLU A 944 -11.31 -2.73 -21.54
N LYS A 945 -11.25 -3.84 -20.80
CA LYS A 945 -11.05 -3.81 -19.35
C LYS A 945 -9.72 -3.12 -19.04
N ARG A 946 -9.76 -2.10 -18.20
CA ARG A 946 -8.57 -1.33 -17.83
C ARG A 946 -7.85 -1.94 -16.65
N LEU A 947 -6.55 -1.68 -16.57
CA LEU A 947 -5.76 -2.09 -15.43
C LEU A 947 -6.24 -1.39 -14.15
N GLY A 948 -6.53 -0.10 -14.18
CA GLY A 948 -7.13 0.56 -13.02
C GLY A 948 -7.89 1.84 -13.29
N ASP A 949 -8.44 2.41 -12.22
CA ASP A 949 -9.18 3.68 -12.25
C ASP A 949 -8.26 4.89 -12.42
N GLY A 950 -8.85 6.10 -12.54
CA GLY A 950 -8.08 7.31 -12.84
C GLY A 950 -7.00 7.66 -11.81
N LEU A 951 -7.22 7.40 -10.51
CA LEU A 951 -6.20 7.66 -9.49
C LEU A 951 -5.05 6.65 -9.61
N TYR A 952 -5.38 5.38 -9.80
CA TYR A 952 -4.37 4.34 -9.98
C TYR A 952 -3.57 4.54 -11.26
N GLU A 953 -4.21 4.90 -12.37
CA GLU A 953 -3.55 5.20 -13.65
C GLU A 953 -2.58 6.38 -13.55
N GLN A 954 -2.96 7.46 -12.85
CA GLN A 954 -2.05 8.57 -12.58
C GLN A 954 -0.84 8.15 -11.73
N THR A 955 -1.07 7.29 -10.72
CA THR A 955 0.01 6.70 -9.91
C THR A 955 0.95 5.86 -10.76
N LEU A 956 0.40 5.09 -11.71
CA LEU A 956 1.15 4.25 -12.63
C LEU A 956 2.03 5.07 -13.58
N VAL A 957 1.48 6.13 -14.17
CA VAL A 957 2.22 7.04 -15.05
C VAL A 957 3.32 7.77 -14.27
N ARG A 958 3.03 8.22 -13.05
CA ARG A 958 4.02 8.83 -12.16
C ARG A 958 5.20 7.88 -11.91
N GLN A 959 4.93 6.62 -11.58
CA GLN A 959 5.98 5.63 -11.33
C GLN A 959 6.86 5.42 -12.57
N GLN A 960 6.25 5.28 -13.75
CA GLN A 960 6.99 5.14 -15.01
C GLN A 960 7.89 6.35 -15.30
N ILE A 961 7.43 7.57 -15.04
CA ILE A 961 8.23 8.79 -15.23
C ILE A 961 9.41 8.83 -14.25
N VAL A 962 9.18 8.51 -12.97
CA VAL A 962 10.24 8.46 -11.96
C VAL A 962 11.28 7.41 -12.34
N PHE A 963 10.88 6.21 -12.78
CA PHE A 963 11.83 5.19 -13.22
C PHE A 963 12.60 5.61 -14.46
N GLY A 964 11.93 6.23 -15.44
CA GLY A 964 12.57 6.62 -16.69
C GLY A 964 13.47 7.84 -16.64
N THR A 965 13.28 8.72 -15.66
CA THR A 965 13.97 10.04 -15.62
C THR A 965 14.66 10.36 -14.30
N GLY A 966 14.28 9.66 -13.22
CA GLY A 966 14.63 10.00 -11.85
C GLY A 966 13.92 11.22 -11.27
N TYR A 967 13.10 11.93 -12.06
CA TYR A 967 12.37 13.10 -11.61
C TYR A 967 10.89 12.80 -11.33
N ARG A 968 10.30 13.62 -10.47
CA ARG A 968 8.87 13.56 -10.14
C ARG A 968 7.97 13.89 -11.34
N PHE A 969 8.44 14.79 -12.20
CA PHE A 969 7.75 15.35 -13.35
C PHE A 969 8.72 15.47 -14.52
N LEU A 970 8.19 15.43 -15.72
CA LEU A 970 8.90 15.82 -16.93
C LEU A 970 9.09 17.34 -16.94
N ASP A 971 10.04 17.81 -17.76
CA ASP A 971 10.33 19.23 -17.89
C ASP A 971 9.09 20.03 -18.33
N GLY A 972 8.78 21.09 -17.58
CA GLY A 972 7.65 21.98 -17.84
C GLY A 972 6.37 21.66 -17.06
N TYR A 973 6.37 20.61 -16.22
CA TYR A 973 5.21 20.20 -15.43
C TYR A 973 5.44 20.31 -13.92
N THR A 974 4.36 20.55 -13.18
CA THR A 974 4.36 20.64 -11.70
C THR A 974 3.19 19.90 -11.04
N ASP A 975 2.31 19.29 -11.84
CA ASP A 975 1.10 18.62 -11.35
C ASP A 975 0.78 17.37 -12.19
N ASP A 976 0.25 16.34 -11.51
CA ASP A 976 0.01 15.01 -12.12
C ASP A 976 -1.07 15.06 -13.20
N GLU A 977 -2.18 15.76 -12.93
CA GLU A 977 -3.35 15.73 -13.80
C GLU A 977 -3.08 16.44 -15.13
N SER A 978 -2.46 17.63 -15.11
CA SER A 978 -2.11 18.36 -16.34
C SER A 978 -1.02 17.65 -17.12
N GLN A 979 -0.01 17.06 -16.44
CA GLN A 979 1.02 16.25 -17.11
C GLN A 979 0.40 15.02 -17.77
N PHE A 980 -0.43 14.27 -17.06
CA PHE A 980 -1.07 13.07 -17.59
C PHE A 980 -1.96 13.42 -18.80
N LYS A 981 -2.73 14.50 -18.71
CA LYS A 981 -3.53 15.00 -19.84
C LYS A 981 -2.65 15.36 -21.04
N ALA A 982 -1.59 16.14 -20.84
CA ALA A 982 -0.73 16.60 -21.92
C ALA A 982 -0.01 15.43 -22.62
N LEU A 983 0.43 14.43 -21.86
CA LEU A 983 1.04 13.22 -22.41
C LEU A 983 0.04 12.38 -23.20
N MET A 984 -1.21 12.29 -22.73
CA MET A 984 -2.29 11.66 -23.50
C MET A 984 -2.61 12.44 -24.78
N ASP A 985 -2.63 13.77 -24.73
CA ASP A 985 -2.84 14.63 -25.91
C ASP A 985 -1.75 14.39 -26.97
N ALA A 986 -0.48 14.32 -26.54
CA ALA A 986 0.65 13.99 -27.42
C ALA A 986 0.49 12.59 -28.04
N GLY A 987 0.06 11.60 -27.25
CA GLY A 987 -0.20 10.25 -27.74
C GLY A 987 -1.34 10.19 -28.76
N ILE A 988 -2.42 10.93 -28.53
CA ILE A 988 -3.56 11.04 -29.48
C ILE A 988 -3.09 11.65 -30.81
N VAL A 989 -2.27 12.70 -30.77
CA VAL A 989 -1.72 13.33 -31.97
C VAL A 989 -0.85 12.34 -32.76
N TYR A 990 0.09 11.68 -32.08
CA TYR A 990 0.98 10.69 -32.70
C TYR A 990 0.18 9.53 -33.32
N ALA A 991 -0.77 8.97 -32.58
CA ALA A 991 -1.58 7.86 -33.05
C ALA A 991 -2.45 8.21 -34.26
N LYS A 992 -3.04 9.42 -34.30
CA LYS A 992 -3.79 9.91 -35.47
C LYS A 992 -2.90 10.10 -36.69
N GLN A 993 -1.65 10.55 -36.50
CA GLN A 993 -0.69 10.73 -37.58
C GLN A 993 -0.18 9.40 -38.15
N HIS A 994 0.01 8.39 -37.29
CA HIS A 994 0.58 7.10 -37.66
C HIS A 994 -0.45 5.96 -37.84
N GLY A 995 -1.74 6.24 -37.64
CA GLY A 995 -2.82 5.25 -37.80
C GLY A 995 -2.81 4.13 -36.75
N ILE A 996 -2.38 4.43 -35.53
CA ILE A 996 -2.26 3.45 -34.43
C ILE A 996 -3.56 3.43 -33.62
N ALA A 997 -4.12 2.25 -33.39
CA ALA A 997 -5.32 2.07 -32.56
C ALA A 997 -4.93 1.83 -31.09
N PRO A 998 -5.75 2.28 -30.11
CA PRO A 998 -5.54 1.95 -28.70
C PRO A 998 -5.39 0.44 -28.48
N GLY A 999 -4.47 0.05 -27.61
CA GLY A 999 -4.15 -1.35 -27.30
C GLY A 999 -2.96 -1.92 -28.09
N VAL A 1000 -2.53 -1.25 -29.16
CA VAL A 1000 -1.34 -1.63 -29.94
C VAL A 1000 -0.11 -0.89 -29.41
N ALA A 1001 0.91 -1.63 -28.95
CA ALA A 1001 2.19 -1.07 -28.53
C ALA A 1001 2.97 -0.48 -29.72
N LEU A 1002 3.70 0.61 -29.48
CA LEU A 1002 4.65 1.15 -30.47
C LEU A 1002 5.78 0.15 -30.72
N THR A 1003 6.24 0.03 -31.97
CA THR A 1003 7.45 -0.73 -32.30
C THR A 1003 8.71 -0.04 -31.74
N ALA A 1004 9.83 -0.76 -31.68
CA ALA A 1004 11.08 -0.20 -31.19
C ALA A 1004 11.55 1.00 -32.04
N GLU A 1005 11.32 0.95 -33.35
CA GLU A 1005 11.65 2.01 -34.29
C GLU A 1005 10.71 3.21 -34.10
N GLN A 1006 9.41 2.97 -33.91
CA GLN A 1006 8.43 4.02 -33.63
C GLN A 1006 8.76 4.75 -32.31
N ALA A 1007 9.04 4.00 -31.24
CA ALA A 1007 9.44 4.56 -29.95
C ALA A 1007 10.76 5.35 -30.04
N ALA A 1008 11.75 4.86 -30.79
CA ALA A 1008 13.01 5.56 -31.01
C ALA A 1008 12.86 6.87 -31.82
N SER A 1009 11.86 6.94 -32.70
CA SER A 1009 11.58 8.11 -33.54
C SER A 1009 10.74 9.20 -32.85
N LEU A 1010 10.37 9.01 -31.57
CA LEU A 1010 9.52 9.95 -30.86
C LEU A 1010 10.18 11.32 -30.71
N THR A 1011 9.47 12.36 -31.14
CA THR A 1011 9.88 13.76 -31.00
C THR A 1011 9.35 14.43 -29.72
N SER A 1012 8.42 13.78 -29.03
CA SER A 1012 7.78 14.27 -27.79
C SER A 1012 7.48 13.11 -26.85
N ASP A 1013 7.55 13.38 -25.55
CA ASP A 1013 7.09 12.45 -24.53
C ASP A 1013 5.57 12.26 -24.64
N MET A 1014 5.09 11.04 -24.45
CA MET A 1014 3.67 10.73 -24.58
C MET A 1014 3.24 9.56 -23.70
N VAL A 1015 1.93 9.48 -23.47
CA VAL A 1015 1.28 8.30 -22.91
C VAL A 1015 0.46 7.65 -24.00
N TRP A 1016 0.53 6.31 -24.08
CA TRP A 1016 -0.27 5.52 -25.00
C TRP A 1016 -0.87 4.30 -24.32
N LEU A 1017 -2.06 3.89 -24.75
CA LEU A 1017 -2.75 2.73 -24.18
C LEU A 1017 -2.27 1.44 -24.84
N VAL A 1018 -1.78 0.52 -24.02
CA VAL A 1018 -1.17 -0.74 -24.46
C VAL A 1018 -1.83 -1.91 -23.74
N LYS A 1019 -2.05 -3.02 -24.47
CA LYS A 1019 -2.52 -4.29 -23.90
C LYS A 1019 -1.42 -5.04 -23.19
N ASP A 1020 -1.77 -5.68 -22.09
CA ASP A 1020 -0.93 -6.66 -21.40
C ASP A 1020 -1.77 -7.69 -20.65
N ILE A 1021 -1.12 -8.73 -20.13
CA ILE A 1021 -1.76 -9.79 -19.36
C ILE A 1021 -1.32 -9.70 -17.90
N VAL A 1022 -2.28 -9.56 -17.00
CA VAL A 1022 -2.05 -9.61 -15.55
C VAL A 1022 -2.49 -10.93 -14.95
N MET A 1023 -1.78 -11.40 -13.92
CA MET A 1023 -2.22 -12.55 -13.15
C MET A 1023 -3.06 -12.07 -11.96
N VAL A 1024 -4.36 -12.39 -11.98
CA VAL A 1024 -5.27 -12.13 -10.86
C VAL A 1024 -5.68 -13.47 -10.27
N GLU A 1025 -5.32 -13.73 -9.02
CA GLU A 1025 -5.62 -15.00 -8.33
C GLU A 1025 -5.16 -16.24 -9.13
N GLY A 1026 -4.00 -16.14 -9.77
CA GLY A 1026 -3.41 -17.21 -10.60
C GLY A 1026 -4.03 -17.38 -12.00
N LYS A 1027 -4.94 -16.48 -12.42
CA LYS A 1027 -5.55 -16.49 -13.76
C LYS A 1027 -5.07 -15.31 -14.61
N PRO A 1028 -4.75 -15.52 -15.89
CA PRO A 1028 -4.42 -14.42 -16.80
C PRO A 1028 -5.68 -13.61 -17.15
N VAL A 1029 -5.59 -12.29 -17.01
CA VAL A 1029 -6.60 -11.30 -17.40
C VAL A 1029 -5.95 -10.31 -18.36
N GLU A 1030 -6.46 -10.21 -19.59
CA GLU A 1030 -6.04 -9.18 -20.53
C GLU A 1030 -6.58 -7.82 -20.06
N VAL A 1031 -5.69 -6.84 -19.97
CA VAL A 1031 -6.01 -5.47 -19.56
C VAL A 1031 -5.36 -4.47 -20.51
N ILE A 1032 -5.89 -3.25 -20.51
CA ILE A 1032 -5.24 -2.11 -21.13
C ILE A 1032 -4.79 -1.10 -20.06
N TYR A 1033 -3.60 -0.51 -20.22
CA TYR A 1033 -3.03 0.44 -19.27
C TYR A 1033 -2.29 1.59 -19.97
N PRO A 1034 -2.14 2.77 -19.32
CA PRO A 1034 -1.34 3.86 -19.84
C PRO A 1034 0.16 3.57 -19.70
N LYS A 1035 0.83 3.41 -20.84
CA LYS A 1035 2.29 3.27 -20.94
C LYS A 1035 2.94 4.60 -21.32
N VAL A 1036 4.00 4.98 -20.59
CA VAL A 1036 4.79 6.18 -20.87
C VAL A 1036 5.85 5.83 -21.92
N TYR A 1037 5.94 6.68 -22.94
CA TYR A 1037 7.01 6.65 -23.92
C TYR A 1037 7.76 7.98 -23.86
N LEU A 1038 9.05 7.91 -23.55
CA LEU A 1038 9.92 9.07 -23.44
C LEU A 1038 10.66 9.32 -24.75
N LYS A 1039 10.82 10.57 -25.16
CA LYS A 1039 11.64 10.95 -26.31
C LYS A 1039 13.12 10.66 -26.03
N GLN A 1040 13.89 10.33 -27.06
CA GLN A 1040 15.34 10.09 -26.91
C GLN A 1040 16.01 11.33 -26.31
N SER A 1041 16.53 11.18 -25.09
CA SER A 1041 17.30 12.18 -24.38
C SER A 1041 18.38 11.49 -23.57
N ASN A 1042 19.50 12.19 -23.34
CA ASN A 1042 20.69 11.71 -22.61
C ASN A 1042 20.42 11.54 -21.08
N GLY A 1043 19.21 11.14 -20.70
CA GLY A 1043 18.77 11.00 -19.32
C GLY A 1043 19.38 9.76 -18.66
N LEU A 1044 19.67 9.89 -17.37
CA LEU A 1044 20.08 8.78 -16.53
C LEU A 1044 18.91 7.77 -16.41
N GLN A 1045 19.11 6.53 -16.81
CA GLN A 1045 18.16 5.45 -16.53
C GLN A 1045 18.48 4.90 -15.15
N LEU A 1046 17.51 4.97 -14.23
CA LEU A 1046 17.66 4.39 -12.90
C LEU A 1046 17.40 2.88 -12.95
N HIS A 1047 17.75 2.12 -11.92
CA HIS A 1047 17.10 0.83 -11.68
C HIS A 1047 16.13 0.95 -10.48
N THR A 1048 15.21 0.00 -10.34
CA THR A 1048 14.16 0.00 -9.31
C THR A 1048 14.68 -0.29 -7.89
N ASP A 1049 15.95 -0.66 -7.78
CA ASP A 1049 16.61 -1.20 -6.59
C ASP A 1049 17.74 -0.32 -6.04
N GLY A 1050 17.97 0.86 -6.62
CA GLY A 1050 19.02 1.77 -6.20
C GLY A 1050 18.59 2.88 -5.22
N THR A 1051 19.58 3.46 -4.55
CA THR A 1051 19.43 4.60 -3.63
C THR A 1051 19.35 5.93 -4.40
N LEU A 1052 18.25 6.66 -4.27
CA LEU A 1052 18.00 7.93 -4.96
C LEU A 1052 17.46 9.02 -4.01
N ILE A 1053 18.08 10.19 -4.04
CA ILE A 1053 17.40 11.47 -3.75
C ILE A 1053 17.31 12.28 -5.06
N SER A 1054 16.11 12.72 -5.38
CA SER A 1054 15.85 13.61 -6.51
C SER A 1054 14.95 14.78 -6.13
N ALA A 1055 15.33 15.98 -6.56
CA ALA A 1055 14.49 17.17 -6.44
C ALA A 1055 14.77 18.14 -7.59
N ASN A 1056 13.81 19.00 -7.95
CA ASN A 1056 14.07 20.03 -8.96
C ASN A 1056 15.18 20.99 -8.47
N THR A 1057 15.04 21.42 -7.21
CA THR A 1057 16.11 22.09 -6.46
C THR A 1057 16.33 21.33 -5.16
N LEU A 1058 17.57 20.95 -4.87
CA LEU A 1058 17.96 20.34 -3.61
C LEU A 1058 18.88 21.30 -2.85
N VAL A 1059 18.51 21.63 -1.63
CA VAL A 1059 19.32 22.41 -0.70
C VAL A 1059 19.44 21.65 0.62
N MET A 1060 20.63 21.11 0.88
CA MET A 1060 20.93 20.39 2.13
C MET A 1060 21.87 21.21 2.99
N ASN A 1061 21.36 21.72 4.11
CA ASN A 1061 22.16 22.45 5.10
C ASN A 1061 22.32 21.60 6.36
N ALA A 1062 23.49 20.97 6.51
CA ALA A 1062 23.77 20.04 7.59
C ALA A 1062 24.77 20.61 8.60
N LYS A 1063 24.51 20.41 9.90
CA LYS A 1063 25.50 20.66 10.96
C LYS A 1063 26.50 19.52 11.12
N LYS A 1064 26.23 18.37 10.49
CA LYS A 1064 27.01 17.14 10.53
C LYS A 1064 27.46 16.79 9.11
N ARG A 1065 28.36 15.81 9.00
CA ARG A 1065 28.81 15.27 7.70
C ARG A 1065 27.63 14.93 6.79
N ILE A 1066 27.82 15.14 5.48
CA ILE A 1066 26.92 14.65 4.43
C ILE A 1066 27.62 13.48 3.75
N HIS A 1067 26.96 12.32 3.68
CA HIS A 1067 27.50 11.12 3.05
C HIS A 1067 26.63 10.67 1.87
N ASN A 1068 27.25 10.48 0.70
CA ASN A 1068 26.57 9.98 -0.49
C ASN A 1068 27.26 8.76 -1.10
N GLU A 1069 26.60 7.60 -1.10
CA GLU A 1069 26.96 6.37 -1.84
C GLU A 1069 25.99 6.07 -2.99
N GLY A 1070 24.86 6.77 -3.03
CA GLY A 1070 23.80 6.62 -4.04
C GLY A 1070 23.85 7.68 -5.13
N VAL A 1071 22.67 8.03 -5.65
CA VAL A 1071 22.50 9.14 -6.60
C VAL A 1071 21.75 10.29 -5.97
N ILE A 1072 22.35 11.47 -6.09
CA ILE A 1072 21.69 12.75 -5.83
C ILE A 1072 21.50 13.45 -7.17
N GLN A 1073 20.25 13.77 -7.49
CA GLN A 1073 19.89 14.36 -8.76
C GLN A 1073 19.04 15.63 -8.60
N GLY A 1074 19.30 16.64 -9.42
CA GLY A 1074 18.45 17.84 -9.47
C GLY A 1074 18.74 18.76 -10.64
N LYS A 1075 17.99 19.86 -10.82
CA LYS A 1075 18.47 20.95 -11.70
C LYS A 1075 19.51 21.77 -10.97
N THR A 1076 19.27 22.02 -9.69
CA THR A 1076 20.25 22.66 -8.80
C THR A 1076 20.44 21.81 -7.56
N VAL A 1077 21.68 21.45 -7.24
CA VAL A 1077 22.05 20.72 -6.03
C VAL A 1077 23.04 21.54 -5.23
N VAL A 1078 22.65 21.94 -4.03
CA VAL A 1078 23.49 22.69 -3.08
C VAL A 1078 23.63 21.88 -1.80
N LEU A 1079 24.85 21.44 -1.50
CA LEU A 1079 25.18 20.72 -0.27
C LEU A 1079 26.11 21.58 0.58
N ALA A 1080 25.65 21.98 1.76
CA ALA A 1080 26.41 22.76 2.72
C ALA A 1080 26.51 22.01 4.06
N SER A 1081 27.73 21.83 4.56
CA SER A 1081 28.04 21.09 5.78
C SER A 1081 28.99 21.86 6.69
N ASN A 1082 28.71 21.89 8.00
CA ASN A 1082 29.67 22.36 9.02
C ASN A 1082 30.79 21.34 9.30
N GLN A 1083 30.77 20.18 8.63
CA GLN A 1083 31.76 19.10 8.70
C GLN A 1083 32.04 18.62 7.27
N ASP A 1084 32.45 17.36 7.11
CA ASP A 1084 32.86 16.82 5.82
C ASP A 1084 31.68 16.62 4.86
N ILE A 1085 31.96 16.68 3.57
CA ILE A 1085 31.11 16.14 2.51
C ILE A 1085 31.86 14.95 1.90
N ILE A 1086 31.27 13.76 1.97
CA ILE A 1086 31.83 12.53 1.41
C ILE A 1086 30.93 12.07 0.27
N ASN A 1087 31.45 12.09 -0.95
CA ASN A 1087 30.77 11.60 -2.13
C ASN A 1087 31.51 10.41 -2.74
N ASN A 1088 30.98 9.23 -2.49
CA ASN A 1088 31.38 7.96 -3.10
C ASN A 1088 30.46 7.57 -4.27
N GLY A 1089 29.23 8.10 -4.29
CA GLY A 1089 28.24 7.90 -5.34
C GLY A 1089 28.26 8.95 -6.46
N HIS A 1090 27.10 9.22 -7.06
CA HIS A 1090 26.96 10.20 -8.14
C HIS A 1090 26.13 11.41 -7.70
N ILE A 1091 26.60 12.60 -8.06
CA ILE A 1091 25.83 13.84 -7.99
C ILE A 1091 25.66 14.34 -9.42
N ASN A 1092 24.41 14.47 -9.89
CA ASN A 1092 24.09 14.91 -11.24
C ASN A 1092 23.12 16.10 -11.21
N ALA A 1093 23.55 17.25 -11.73
CA ALA A 1093 22.67 18.41 -11.85
C ALA A 1093 23.03 19.34 -13.02
N ASP A 1094 22.18 20.33 -13.31
CA ASP A 1094 22.60 21.45 -14.17
C ASP A 1094 23.63 22.31 -13.43
N LYS A 1095 23.38 22.58 -12.14
CA LYS A 1095 24.28 23.33 -11.26
C LYS A 1095 24.52 22.56 -9.97
N VAL A 1096 25.78 22.34 -9.64
CA VAL A 1096 26.21 21.76 -8.35
C VAL A 1096 26.93 22.83 -7.55
N GLY A 1097 26.69 22.89 -6.24
CA GLY A 1097 27.44 23.71 -5.30
C GLY A 1097 27.72 22.94 -4.02
N LEU A 1098 28.99 22.82 -3.66
CA LEU A 1098 29.44 22.11 -2.46
C LEU A 1098 30.18 23.06 -1.53
N GLN A 1099 29.76 23.13 -0.26
CA GLN A 1099 30.42 23.92 0.77
C GLN A 1099 30.62 23.07 2.02
N SER A 1100 31.87 23.00 2.48
CA SER A 1100 32.25 22.27 3.69
C SER A 1100 33.13 23.16 4.55
N ASP A 1101 32.87 23.24 5.85
CA ASP A 1101 33.76 23.92 6.81
C ASP A 1101 35.04 23.12 7.09
N THR A 1102 35.05 21.81 6.75
CA THR A 1102 36.23 20.92 6.86
C THR A 1102 36.72 20.42 5.50
N THR A 1103 36.37 19.20 5.07
CA THR A 1103 36.91 18.56 3.87
C THR A 1103 35.82 18.03 2.93
N ILE A 1104 36.02 18.17 1.62
CA ILE A 1104 35.23 17.49 0.59
C ILE A 1104 36.01 16.29 0.07
N TYR A 1105 35.54 15.07 0.37
CA TYR A 1105 36.08 13.81 -0.14
C TYR A 1105 35.29 13.39 -1.39
N GLN A 1106 35.94 13.46 -2.55
CA GLN A 1106 35.36 13.06 -3.84
C GLN A 1106 35.99 11.75 -4.32
N GLN A 1107 35.28 10.64 -4.16
CA GLN A 1107 35.68 9.31 -4.66
C GLN A 1107 34.78 8.82 -5.80
N GLY A 1108 33.53 9.27 -5.83
CA GLY A 1108 32.56 8.98 -6.87
C GLY A 1108 32.61 9.96 -8.05
N GLN A 1109 31.44 10.36 -8.56
CA GLN A 1109 31.32 11.32 -9.68
C GLN A 1109 30.46 12.53 -9.32
N ILE A 1110 30.85 13.71 -9.81
CA ILE A 1110 30.03 14.92 -9.83
C ILE A 1110 29.92 15.38 -11.29
N VAL A 1111 28.70 15.64 -11.74
CA VAL A 1111 28.39 16.14 -13.08
C VAL A 1111 27.50 17.38 -12.95
N GLY A 1112 27.99 18.52 -13.43
CA GLY A 1112 27.25 19.76 -13.60
C GLY A 1112 27.16 20.10 -15.08
N ARG A 1113 25.96 20.18 -15.67
CA ARG A 1113 25.79 20.52 -17.09
C ARG A 1113 26.21 21.98 -17.38
N ASP A 1114 25.82 22.88 -16.49
CA ASP A 1114 26.07 24.31 -16.61
C ASP A 1114 27.23 24.77 -15.71
N ALA A 1115 27.33 24.24 -14.47
CA ALA A 1115 28.40 24.57 -13.50
C ALA A 1115 28.57 23.53 -12.37
N VAL A 1116 29.79 23.44 -11.82
CA VAL A 1116 30.14 22.73 -10.56
C VAL A 1116 30.94 23.65 -9.65
#